data_AF-A0A654B8Z8-F1
#
_entry.id   AF-A0A654B8Z8-F1
#
_cell.length_a   1.000
_cell.length_b   1.000
_cell.length_c   1.000
_cell.angle_alpha   90.00
_cell.angle_beta   90.00
_cell.angle_gamma   90.00
#
_symmetry.space_group_name_H-M   'P 1'
#
loop_
_entity.id
_entity.type
_entity.pdbx_description
1 polymer ?
#
loop_
_entity_poly.entity_id
_entity_poly.type
_entity_poly.pdbx_seq_one_letter_code
_entity_poly.pdbx_strand_id
1 'polypeptide(L)'
;MARSLTLDAAPFEGAERSVRDPAERRTPDEAPAAPPSSQDKVVLAVFAIGLVGNIVLQKIAWPLKAGGFVPLVLPLFVAAIALGPILIRPKFDPVRIGGFFLAFLVASFSTFFLAPRYSASSLMLFAALYAPFMIYYETSAANYRRCMNLFVSLMLVYVGVTLAQHLIQLTISWRAWPNLNQLLPAAWLIPDYVYIQPIIYGSRYMKPNAVTFLEVSLLSQFIAVALAVELTLFRRPIRLIVLASGLLMTMAGTGALLMALTLPVLLGRMRMRNAIVMLGILLVVGLIAFRLGWFDIVSTRMDEYKHNGTSANMRFILPLERLLEFLQDPRGLIAGIGAGQIEKGGSFIWWPFVKVAIEYGLVSAILFYGWVIYCLFRNAPQRAFAFVLIVWFSFEGTLLTAHNVLSLVMFGTLLRIAPDGIARRREKEARPSQVPAPETGVTRAPSSRRSAAPLPEPVPAGDVSGAALVRLLGTPDTGGRLIYAIGDLHGRVDLFDKLIARIRDDIATHPGGYEGKPMVVLLGDYIDRGPASAQLIDRILALREDDAIEWRAVLGNHEDAMVAFLDARSSGQSWGRYGGATTLASYGVATPETPEGWDVTREQLRAVVPAAHDTWLRGLDHYIVQGRLIFVHAGLRPGVPLEKQRMKDILYIREEFLGTPVDSDLLIVHGHTPQDQAYGAPGRICLDSGAYATGVLSAARFDGGPIKLLTSR
;
A
#
# COMPACT_ATOMS: atom_id res chain seq x y z
N MET A 1 37.59 -45.49 41.43
CA MET A 1 38.81 -44.79 40.96
C MET A 1 39.55 -45.70 40.00
N ALA A 2 39.91 -45.16 38.82
CA ALA A 2 40.90 -45.60 37.83
C ALA A 2 40.97 -47.09 37.44
N ARG A 3 40.65 -47.39 36.17
CA ARG A 3 41.28 -48.48 35.40
C ARG A 3 41.93 -47.90 34.15
N SER A 4 43.25 -48.02 34.08
CA SER A 4 44.08 -47.72 32.91
C SER A 4 44.37 -48.98 32.09
N LEU A 5 44.29 -48.82 30.77
CA LEU A 5 45.16 -49.36 29.71
C LEU A 5 45.86 -50.72 29.91
N THR A 6 45.53 -51.68 29.03
CA THR A 6 46.52 -52.47 28.31
C THR A 6 46.10 -52.63 26.84
N LEU A 7 47.09 -52.46 25.97
CA LEU A 7 47.08 -52.65 24.52
C LEU A 7 47.26 -54.14 24.20
N ASP A 8 46.57 -54.64 23.17
CA ASP A 8 47.00 -55.81 22.40
C ASP A 8 47.07 -55.43 20.91
N ALA A 9 48.24 -55.66 20.31
CA ALA A 9 48.55 -55.63 18.88
C ALA A 9 48.40 -57.07 18.34
N ALA A 10 47.85 -57.37 17.16
CA ALA A 10 48.36 -57.18 15.78
C ALA A 10 47.39 -57.98 14.84
N PRO A 11 47.50 -58.03 13.48
CA PRO A 11 48.57 -57.52 12.61
C PRO A 11 48.10 -56.69 11.38
N PHE A 12 49.09 -56.02 10.78
CA PHE A 12 49.04 -55.35 9.48
C PHE A 12 49.01 -56.40 8.35
N GLU A 13 47.97 -56.37 7.52
CA GLU A 13 48.00 -56.94 6.16
C GLU A 13 47.60 -55.85 5.15
N GLY A 14 48.35 -55.82 4.05
CA GLY A 14 48.40 -54.72 3.09
C GLY A 14 47.08 -54.47 2.37
N ALA A 15 46.67 -53.20 2.35
CA ALA A 15 45.72 -52.69 1.40
C ALA A 15 46.48 -51.95 0.30
N GLU A 16 46.59 -52.58 -0.88
CA GLU A 16 46.93 -51.92 -2.13
C GLU A 16 46.08 -50.65 -2.27
N ARG A 17 46.75 -49.50 -2.41
CA ARG A 17 46.09 -48.25 -2.77
C ARG A 17 45.55 -48.38 -4.19
N SER A 18 44.28 -48.75 -4.33
CA SER A 18 43.54 -48.46 -5.55
C SER A 18 43.47 -46.94 -5.69
N VAL A 19 44.19 -46.39 -6.66
CA VAL A 19 44.04 -45.00 -7.10
C VAL A 19 42.61 -44.86 -7.62
N ARG A 20 41.70 -44.40 -6.76
CA ARG A 20 40.35 -44.03 -7.20
C ARG A 20 40.45 -42.75 -8.01
N ASP A 21 39.94 -42.86 -9.23
CA ASP A 21 39.73 -41.81 -10.22
C ASP A 21 39.14 -40.52 -9.57
N PRO A 22 39.69 -39.31 -9.81
CA PRO A 22 39.19 -38.06 -9.24
C PRO A 22 37.74 -37.71 -9.61
N ALA A 23 37.11 -38.46 -10.51
CA ALA A 23 35.75 -38.22 -10.99
C ALA A 23 34.62 -38.50 -9.97
N GLU A 24 34.88 -39.17 -8.84
CA GLU A 24 33.83 -39.58 -7.88
C GLU A 24 33.51 -38.58 -6.74
N ARG A 25 34.13 -37.39 -6.70
CA ARG A 25 33.74 -36.32 -5.74
C ARG A 25 32.91 -35.22 -6.39
N ARG A 26 31.82 -35.57 -7.08
CA ARG A 26 30.75 -34.59 -7.31
C ARG A 26 29.87 -34.53 -6.07
N THR A 27 29.73 -33.35 -5.49
CA THR A 27 28.67 -33.10 -4.50
C THR A 27 27.31 -33.35 -5.16
N PRO A 28 26.25 -33.75 -4.43
CA PRO A 28 24.92 -33.98 -5.01
C PRO A 28 24.31 -32.76 -5.74
N ASP A 29 24.94 -31.58 -5.64
CA ASP A 29 24.53 -30.32 -6.26
C ASP A 29 24.98 -30.16 -7.75
N GLU A 30 25.82 -31.05 -8.31
CA GLU A 30 26.45 -30.87 -9.64
C GLU A 30 26.13 -31.96 -10.70
N ALA A 31 25.18 -32.86 -10.43
CA ALA A 31 24.67 -33.77 -11.47
C ALA A 31 23.67 -33.02 -12.38
N PRO A 32 23.71 -33.20 -13.72
CA PRO A 32 22.70 -32.64 -14.60
C PRO A 32 21.32 -33.14 -14.16
N ALA A 33 20.48 -32.22 -13.71
CA ALA A 33 19.16 -32.55 -13.18
C ALA A 33 18.36 -33.30 -14.25
N ALA A 34 17.89 -34.51 -13.92
CA ALA A 34 17.01 -35.27 -14.79
C ALA A 34 15.84 -34.40 -15.31
N PRO A 35 15.38 -34.64 -16.55
CA PRO A 35 14.24 -33.91 -17.09
C PRO A 35 13.03 -34.06 -16.16
N PRO A 36 12.22 -32.99 -15.97
CA PRO A 36 11.06 -33.06 -15.08
C PRO A 36 10.11 -34.16 -15.51
N SER A 37 9.70 -34.99 -14.55
CA SER A 37 8.61 -35.94 -14.72
C SER A 37 7.30 -35.22 -15.10
N SER A 38 6.34 -35.93 -15.70
CA SER A 38 5.02 -35.36 -16.02
C SER A 38 4.34 -34.75 -14.78
N GLN A 39 4.45 -35.42 -13.63
CA GLN A 39 3.98 -34.89 -12.35
C GLN A 39 4.71 -33.60 -11.94
N ASP A 40 6.04 -33.55 -12.06
CA ASP A 40 6.81 -32.34 -11.74
C ASP A 40 6.43 -31.15 -12.63
N LYS A 41 6.15 -31.40 -13.94
CA LYS A 41 5.67 -30.36 -14.86
C LYS A 41 4.32 -29.80 -14.42
N VAL A 42 3.38 -30.65 -14.02
CA VAL A 42 2.06 -30.20 -13.56
C VAL A 42 2.16 -29.47 -12.21
N VAL A 43 2.99 -29.96 -11.28
CA VAL A 43 3.27 -29.26 -10.01
C VAL A 43 3.84 -27.86 -10.28
N LEU A 44 4.80 -27.75 -11.20
CA LEU A 44 5.38 -26.46 -11.59
C LEU A 44 4.32 -25.54 -12.22
N ALA A 45 3.41 -26.07 -13.05
CA ALA A 45 2.32 -25.30 -13.64
C ALA A 45 1.35 -24.78 -12.58
N VAL A 46 0.91 -25.62 -11.64
CA VAL A 46 0.05 -25.23 -10.51
C VAL A 46 0.73 -24.15 -9.67
N PHE A 47 2.01 -24.33 -9.35
CA PHE A 47 2.80 -23.33 -8.63
C PHE A 47 2.90 -22.01 -9.41
N ALA A 48 3.14 -22.06 -10.72
CA ALA A 48 3.25 -20.88 -11.57
C ALA A 48 1.93 -20.11 -11.68
N ILE A 49 0.79 -20.80 -11.84
CA ILE A 49 -0.54 -20.19 -11.86
C ILE A 49 -0.83 -19.50 -10.53
N GLY A 50 -0.59 -20.19 -9.41
CA GLY A 50 -0.72 -19.61 -8.08
C GLY A 50 0.15 -18.38 -7.90
N LEU A 51 1.38 -18.41 -8.42
CA LEU A 51 2.34 -17.31 -8.32
C LEU A 51 1.89 -16.07 -9.10
N VAL A 52 1.45 -16.26 -10.34
CA VAL A 52 0.91 -15.18 -11.16
C VAL A 52 -0.33 -14.60 -10.50
N GLY A 53 -1.26 -15.44 -10.02
CA GLY A 53 -2.45 -14.99 -9.32
C GLY A 53 -2.13 -14.17 -8.06
N ASN A 54 -1.14 -14.63 -7.29
CA ASN A 54 -0.77 -14.01 -6.02
C ASN A 54 0.08 -12.75 -6.14
N ILE A 55 0.65 -12.43 -7.31
CA ILE A 55 1.53 -11.27 -7.50
C ILE A 55 0.95 -10.28 -8.51
N VAL A 56 0.44 -10.78 -9.65
CA VAL A 56 -0.06 -9.94 -10.75
C VAL A 56 -1.48 -9.45 -10.48
N LEU A 57 -2.32 -10.30 -9.86
CA LEU A 57 -3.75 -10.02 -9.68
C LEU A 57 -4.09 -9.48 -8.28
N GLN A 58 -3.09 -9.07 -7.48
CA GLN A 58 -3.33 -8.64 -6.10
C GLN A 58 -4.32 -7.47 -6.00
N LYS A 59 -4.29 -6.53 -6.97
CA LYS A 59 -5.21 -5.38 -7.01
C LYS A 59 -6.61 -5.68 -7.49
N ILE A 60 -6.81 -6.80 -8.19
CA ILE A 60 -8.02 -7.03 -8.98
C ILE A 60 -9.04 -7.78 -8.13
N ALA A 61 -10.26 -7.27 -8.10
CA ALA A 61 -11.41 -7.87 -7.46
C ALA A 61 -12.58 -8.01 -8.43
N TRP A 62 -13.42 -8.99 -8.14
CA TRP A 62 -14.73 -9.13 -8.76
C TRP A 62 -15.77 -8.40 -7.90
N PRO A 63 -16.48 -7.38 -8.43
CA PRO A 63 -17.51 -6.68 -7.68
C PRO A 63 -18.72 -7.58 -7.42
N LEU A 64 -19.27 -7.51 -6.21
CA LEU A 64 -20.53 -8.14 -5.82
C LEU A 64 -21.63 -7.08 -5.66
N LYS A 65 -22.89 -7.54 -5.64
CA LYS A 65 -24.04 -6.67 -5.31
C LYS A 65 -23.89 -6.12 -3.87
N ALA A 66 -24.48 -4.95 -3.61
CA ALA A 66 -24.45 -4.26 -2.31
C ALA A 66 -23.05 -3.83 -1.83
N GLY A 67 -22.12 -3.54 -2.75
CA GLY A 67 -20.80 -2.96 -2.42
C GLY A 67 -19.76 -3.96 -1.91
N GLY A 68 -20.07 -5.26 -1.91
CA GLY A 68 -19.09 -6.31 -1.62
C GLY A 68 -18.14 -6.57 -2.79
N PHE A 69 -17.05 -7.28 -2.54
CA PHE A 69 -16.11 -7.72 -3.57
C PHE A 69 -15.48 -9.07 -3.23
N VAL A 70 -14.95 -9.76 -4.24
CA VAL A 70 -14.13 -10.98 -4.08
C VAL A 70 -12.78 -10.74 -4.74
N PRO A 71 -11.66 -10.81 -4.00
CA PRO A 71 -10.33 -10.76 -4.61
C PRO A 71 -10.19 -11.83 -5.69
N LEU A 72 -9.79 -11.46 -6.91
CA LEU A 72 -9.75 -12.39 -8.06
C LEU A 72 -8.76 -13.54 -7.85
N VAL A 73 -7.78 -13.33 -6.98
CA VAL A 73 -6.86 -14.38 -6.51
C VAL A 73 -7.59 -15.55 -5.82
N LEU A 74 -8.74 -15.31 -5.17
CA LEU A 74 -9.45 -16.33 -4.40
C LEU A 74 -10.14 -17.37 -5.31
N PRO A 75 -10.93 -17.02 -6.34
CA PRO A 75 -11.44 -17.99 -7.31
C PRO A 75 -10.35 -18.76 -8.04
N LEU A 76 -9.25 -18.09 -8.42
CA LEU A 76 -8.11 -18.77 -9.07
C LEU A 76 -7.44 -19.76 -8.14
N PHE A 77 -7.36 -19.44 -6.85
CA PHE A 77 -6.84 -20.33 -5.83
C PHE A 77 -7.75 -21.53 -5.61
N VAL A 78 -9.05 -21.32 -5.47
CA VAL A 78 -10.05 -22.39 -5.36
C VAL A 78 -10.01 -23.27 -6.61
N ALA A 79 -9.92 -22.68 -7.81
CA ALA A 79 -9.83 -23.42 -9.06
C ALA A 79 -8.52 -24.22 -9.16
N ALA A 80 -7.37 -23.65 -8.80
CA ALA A 80 -6.09 -24.36 -8.80
C ALA A 80 -6.09 -25.55 -7.82
N ILE A 81 -6.76 -25.40 -6.68
CA ILE A 81 -6.92 -26.46 -5.68
C ILE A 81 -7.96 -27.49 -6.08
N ALA A 82 -9.05 -27.09 -6.73
CA ALA A 82 -10.12 -27.99 -7.17
C ALA A 82 -9.73 -28.78 -8.43
N LEU A 83 -9.01 -28.15 -9.36
CA LEU A 83 -8.47 -28.78 -10.57
C LEU A 83 -7.22 -29.60 -10.29
N GLY A 84 -6.47 -29.26 -9.24
CA GLY A 84 -5.29 -29.99 -8.78
C GLY A 84 -5.54 -31.51 -8.68
N PRO A 85 -6.55 -31.99 -7.92
CA PRO A 85 -6.99 -33.38 -7.83
C PRO A 85 -7.35 -34.06 -9.13
N ILE A 86 -7.84 -33.30 -10.11
CA ILE A 86 -8.24 -33.81 -11.43
C ILE A 86 -6.99 -34.05 -12.30
N LEU A 87 -5.93 -33.26 -12.11
CA LEU A 87 -4.68 -33.34 -12.87
C LEU A 87 -3.58 -34.17 -12.17
N ILE A 88 -3.54 -34.18 -10.84
CA ILE A 88 -2.64 -34.94 -9.96
C ILE A 88 -3.40 -35.32 -8.69
N ARG A 89 -3.31 -36.57 -8.23
CA ARG A 89 -3.87 -36.95 -6.91
C ARG A 89 -3.11 -36.23 -5.78
N PRO A 90 -3.70 -35.25 -5.06
CA PRO A 90 -3.06 -34.67 -3.89
C PRO A 90 -2.91 -35.73 -2.81
N LYS A 91 -1.92 -35.54 -1.94
CA LYS A 91 -1.81 -36.31 -0.72
C LYS A 91 -2.40 -35.52 0.44
N PHE A 92 -3.05 -36.24 1.33
CA PHE A 92 -3.65 -35.73 2.54
C PHE A 92 -2.76 -36.07 3.73
N ASP A 93 -2.54 -35.11 4.63
CA ASP A 93 -1.83 -35.35 5.88
C ASP A 93 -2.86 -35.47 7.03
N PRO A 94 -3.01 -36.66 7.66
CA PRO A 94 -4.03 -36.89 8.67
C PRO A 94 -3.84 -36.00 9.91
N VAL A 95 -2.60 -35.63 10.24
CA VAL A 95 -2.33 -34.74 11.38
C VAL A 95 -2.69 -33.30 11.04
N ARG A 96 -2.41 -32.85 9.81
CA ARG A 96 -2.86 -31.52 9.36
C ARG A 96 -4.38 -31.45 9.29
N ILE A 97 -5.06 -32.53 8.86
CA ILE A 97 -6.52 -32.61 8.85
C ILE A 97 -7.08 -32.56 10.26
N GLY A 98 -6.62 -33.44 11.16
CA GLY A 98 -7.10 -33.49 12.53
C GLY A 98 -6.87 -32.17 13.27
N GLY A 99 -5.68 -31.57 13.11
CA GLY A 99 -5.37 -30.27 13.69
C GLY A 99 -6.21 -29.13 13.13
N PHE A 100 -6.52 -29.14 11.83
CA PHE A 100 -7.42 -28.15 11.20
C PHE A 100 -8.81 -28.25 11.81
N PHE A 101 -9.40 -29.44 11.83
CA PHE A 101 -10.73 -29.65 12.39
C PHE A 101 -10.78 -29.34 13.88
N LEU A 102 -9.75 -29.68 14.65
CA LEU A 102 -9.66 -29.34 16.07
C LEU A 102 -9.62 -27.81 16.26
N ALA A 103 -8.71 -27.11 15.57
CA ALA A 103 -8.60 -25.66 15.67
C ALA A 103 -9.90 -24.97 15.22
N PHE A 104 -10.51 -25.44 14.14
CA PHE A 104 -11.76 -24.90 13.62
C PHE A 104 -12.95 -25.20 14.54
N LEU A 105 -13.02 -26.40 15.13
CA LEU A 105 -14.06 -26.77 16.08
C LEU A 105 -14.01 -25.87 17.32
N VAL A 106 -12.82 -25.64 17.88
CA VAL A 106 -12.66 -24.77 19.06
C VAL A 106 -12.98 -23.31 18.71
N ALA A 107 -12.52 -22.82 17.56
CA ALA A 107 -12.86 -21.48 17.09
C ALA A 107 -14.37 -21.31 16.84
N SER A 108 -15.03 -22.33 16.28
CA SER A 108 -16.47 -22.35 16.04
C SER A 108 -17.25 -22.42 17.35
N PHE A 109 -16.81 -23.24 18.31
CA PHE A 109 -17.43 -23.33 19.62
C PHE A 109 -17.39 -21.97 20.34
N SER A 110 -16.21 -21.34 20.35
CA SER A 110 -16.01 -20.00 20.89
C SER A 110 -16.95 -18.99 20.23
N THR A 111 -17.05 -19.01 18.90
CA THR A 111 -17.88 -18.10 18.12
C THR A 111 -19.38 -18.31 18.33
N PHE A 112 -19.88 -19.55 18.35
CA PHE A 112 -21.32 -19.83 18.38
C PHE A 112 -21.91 -19.85 19.79
N PHE A 113 -21.14 -20.28 20.78
CA PHE A 113 -21.66 -20.50 22.13
C PHE A 113 -21.19 -19.47 23.15
N LEU A 114 -20.04 -18.81 22.92
CA LEU A 114 -19.46 -17.90 23.89
C LEU A 114 -19.50 -16.43 23.44
N ALA A 115 -19.38 -16.16 22.14
CA ALA A 115 -19.32 -14.81 21.63
C ALA A 115 -20.69 -14.10 21.59
N PRO A 116 -20.76 -12.81 21.95
CA PRO A 116 -22.02 -12.06 21.96
C PRO A 116 -22.56 -11.72 20.57
N ARG A 117 -21.66 -11.55 19.58
CA ARG A 117 -21.99 -11.26 18.18
C ARG A 117 -20.94 -11.89 17.29
N TYR A 118 -21.33 -12.37 16.11
CA TYR A 118 -20.39 -12.97 15.17
C TYR A 118 -20.80 -12.76 13.71
N SER A 119 -19.88 -13.07 12.80
CA SER A 119 -20.04 -13.10 11.36
C SER A 119 -19.84 -14.52 10.85
N ALA A 120 -20.92 -15.17 10.40
CA ALA A 120 -20.84 -16.52 9.84
C ALA A 120 -19.97 -16.55 8.57
N SER A 121 -20.02 -15.49 7.75
CA SER A 121 -19.18 -15.37 6.55
C SER A 121 -17.70 -15.29 6.90
N SER A 122 -17.31 -14.59 7.97
CA SER A 122 -15.91 -14.53 8.43
C SER A 122 -15.41 -15.88 8.91
N LEU A 123 -16.24 -16.64 9.63
CA LEU A 123 -15.91 -18.00 10.06
C LEU A 123 -15.80 -18.98 8.88
N MET A 124 -16.70 -18.86 7.89
CA MET A 124 -16.62 -19.66 6.65
C MET A 124 -15.39 -19.31 5.81
N LEU A 125 -15.04 -18.02 5.72
CA LEU A 125 -13.85 -17.56 5.02
C LEU A 125 -12.58 -18.07 5.72
N PHE A 126 -12.55 -18.06 7.05
CA PHE A 126 -11.47 -18.67 7.84
C PHE A 126 -11.31 -20.16 7.48
N ALA A 127 -12.39 -20.95 7.47
CA ALA A 127 -12.33 -22.34 7.06
C ALA A 127 -11.80 -22.52 5.62
N ALA A 128 -12.35 -21.75 4.68
CA ALA A 128 -12.03 -21.86 3.26
C ALA A 128 -10.57 -21.49 2.94
N LEU A 129 -10.03 -20.45 3.58
CA LEU A 129 -8.65 -20.00 3.35
C LEU A 129 -7.62 -21.00 3.87
N TYR A 130 -7.89 -21.65 5.00
CA TYR A 130 -6.91 -22.53 5.67
C TYR A 130 -7.08 -24.02 5.33
N ALA A 131 -8.22 -24.45 4.80
CA ALA A 131 -8.42 -25.82 4.30
C ALA A 131 -7.29 -26.35 3.38
N PRO A 132 -6.67 -25.54 2.50
CA PRO A 132 -5.60 -25.98 1.61
C PRO A 132 -4.32 -26.47 2.33
N PHE A 133 -4.13 -26.14 3.61
CA PHE A 133 -2.98 -26.64 4.39
C PHE A 133 -3.04 -28.15 4.56
N MET A 134 -4.23 -28.76 4.46
CA MET A 134 -4.46 -30.19 4.62
C MET A 134 -3.90 -31.03 3.47
N ILE A 135 -3.65 -30.42 2.30
CA ILE A 135 -3.15 -31.09 1.10
C ILE A 135 -1.70 -30.73 0.79
N TYR A 136 -0.99 -31.64 0.13
CA TYR A 136 0.33 -31.38 -0.44
C TYR A 136 0.57 -32.22 -1.70
N TYR A 137 1.51 -31.76 -2.51
CA TYR A 137 2.02 -32.46 -3.69
C TYR A 137 3.47 -32.90 -3.45
N GLU A 138 3.74 -34.16 -3.73
CA GLU A 138 5.11 -34.67 -3.75
C GLU A 138 5.80 -34.28 -5.05
N THR A 139 7.02 -33.77 -4.92
CA THR A 139 7.84 -33.33 -6.05
C THR A 139 9.31 -33.68 -5.83
N SER A 140 10.10 -33.70 -6.90
CA SER A 140 11.56 -33.87 -6.78
C SER A 140 12.22 -32.63 -6.17
N ALA A 141 13.37 -32.82 -5.49
CA ALA A 141 14.16 -31.70 -4.95
C ALA A 141 14.55 -30.70 -6.05
N ALA A 142 14.87 -31.22 -7.25
CA ALA A 142 15.16 -30.40 -8.42
C ALA A 142 13.96 -29.54 -8.84
N ASN A 143 12.75 -30.11 -8.87
CA ASN A 143 11.56 -29.36 -9.26
C ASN A 143 11.10 -28.36 -8.18
N TYR A 144 11.27 -28.69 -6.89
CA TYR A 144 11.12 -27.71 -5.81
C TYR A 144 12.05 -26.49 -6.02
N ARG A 145 13.34 -26.73 -6.33
CA ARG A 145 14.26 -25.65 -6.69
C ARG A 145 13.82 -24.89 -7.95
N ARG A 146 13.23 -25.56 -8.96
CA ARG A 146 12.67 -24.86 -10.15
C ARG A 146 11.52 -23.93 -9.77
N CYS A 147 10.59 -24.37 -8.91
CA CYS A 147 9.48 -23.55 -8.41
C CYS A 147 10.01 -22.32 -7.65
N MET A 148 10.95 -22.52 -6.72
CA MET A 148 11.54 -21.42 -5.95
C MET A 148 12.35 -20.46 -6.81
N ASN A 149 13.07 -20.97 -7.82
CA ASN A 149 13.80 -20.13 -8.77
C ASN A 149 12.85 -19.33 -9.67
N LEU A 150 11.70 -19.88 -10.05
CA LEU A 150 10.67 -19.16 -10.80
C LEU A 150 10.16 -17.96 -9.98
N PHE A 151 9.89 -18.16 -8.69
CA PHE A 151 9.53 -17.05 -7.79
C PHE A 151 10.61 -15.99 -7.71
N VAL A 152 11.87 -16.37 -7.44
CA VAL A 152 12.97 -15.40 -7.36
C VAL A 152 13.15 -14.67 -8.69
N SER A 153 13.09 -15.38 -9.82
CA SER A 153 13.20 -14.79 -11.15
C SER A 153 12.07 -13.79 -11.42
N LEU A 154 10.84 -14.09 -11.02
CA LEU A 154 9.74 -13.14 -11.12
C LEU A 154 9.99 -11.90 -10.24
N MET A 155 10.45 -12.08 -9.00
CA MET A 155 10.75 -10.94 -8.12
C MET A 155 11.90 -10.07 -8.63
N LEU A 156 12.89 -10.63 -9.34
CA LEU A 156 13.92 -9.85 -10.02
C LEU A 156 13.33 -8.96 -11.12
N VAL A 157 12.31 -9.44 -11.86
CA VAL A 157 11.56 -8.61 -12.82
C VAL A 157 10.87 -7.46 -12.08
N TYR A 158 10.23 -7.73 -10.94
CA TYR A 158 9.58 -6.70 -10.12
C TYR A 158 10.56 -5.68 -9.54
N VAL A 159 11.79 -6.09 -9.18
CA VAL A 159 12.86 -5.15 -8.83
C VAL A 159 13.22 -4.26 -10.03
N GLY A 160 13.28 -4.82 -11.23
CA GLY A 160 13.45 -4.05 -12.47
C GLY A 160 12.32 -3.05 -12.71
N VAL A 161 11.06 -3.45 -12.49
CA VAL A 161 9.91 -2.54 -12.56
C VAL A 161 10.02 -1.43 -11.52
N THR A 162 10.40 -1.75 -10.29
CA THR A 162 10.64 -0.79 -9.19
C THR A 162 11.69 0.25 -9.56
N LEU A 163 12.76 -0.17 -10.25
CA LEU A 163 13.78 0.73 -10.80
C LEU A 163 13.21 1.62 -11.91
N ALA A 164 12.52 1.04 -12.89
CA ALA A 164 11.90 1.80 -13.98
C ALA A 164 10.93 2.85 -13.45
N GLN A 165 10.13 2.48 -12.46
CA GLN A 165 9.23 3.35 -11.74
C GLN A 165 9.94 4.55 -11.10
N HIS A 166 11.10 4.33 -10.45
CA HIS A 166 11.96 5.39 -9.94
C HIS A 166 12.50 6.29 -11.05
N LEU A 167 12.98 5.72 -12.15
CA LEU A 167 13.52 6.47 -13.27
C LEU A 167 12.45 7.36 -13.91
N ILE A 168 11.24 6.85 -14.11
CA ILE A 168 10.12 7.61 -14.70
C ILE A 168 9.75 8.79 -13.81
N GLN A 169 9.64 8.60 -12.49
CA GLN A 169 9.29 9.71 -11.60
C GLN A 169 10.39 10.76 -11.46
N LEU A 170 11.67 10.37 -11.60
CA LEU A 170 12.81 11.29 -11.55
C LEU A 170 12.99 12.09 -12.85
N THR A 171 12.52 11.56 -13.99
CA THR A 171 12.75 12.17 -15.32
C THR A 171 11.52 12.85 -15.91
N ILE A 172 10.32 12.36 -15.62
CA ILE A 172 9.07 12.85 -16.20
C ILE A 172 8.12 13.29 -15.08
N SER A 173 7.51 12.33 -14.41
CA SER A 173 6.55 12.53 -13.31
C SER A 173 6.14 11.16 -12.79
N TRP A 174 5.81 11.06 -11.51
CA TRP A 174 5.22 9.82 -10.97
C TRP A 174 3.90 9.47 -11.66
N ARG A 175 3.20 10.42 -12.29
CA ARG A 175 1.95 10.15 -13.04
C ARG A 175 2.17 9.46 -14.39
N ALA A 176 3.39 9.49 -14.92
CA ALA A 176 3.70 8.96 -16.25
C ALA A 176 3.86 7.42 -16.28
N TRP A 177 4.02 6.77 -15.13
CA TRP A 177 4.11 5.31 -15.05
C TRP A 177 2.71 4.64 -15.16
N PRO A 178 2.59 3.37 -15.58
CA PRO A 178 1.29 2.70 -15.64
C PRO A 178 0.62 2.63 -14.26
N ASN A 179 -0.60 3.14 -14.16
CA ASN A 179 -1.40 3.08 -12.94
C ASN A 179 -2.66 2.22 -13.17
N LEU A 180 -2.67 1.01 -12.59
CA LEU A 180 -3.83 0.12 -12.65
C LEU A 180 -5.13 0.78 -12.16
N ASN A 181 -5.04 1.78 -11.27
CA ASN A 181 -6.21 2.48 -10.76
C ASN A 181 -6.90 3.34 -11.83
N GLN A 182 -6.16 3.76 -12.86
CA GLN A 182 -6.70 4.52 -14.00
C GLN A 182 -7.12 3.59 -15.14
N LEU A 183 -6.54 2.38 -15.21
CA LEU A 183 -6.79 1.42 -16.29
C LEU A 183 -8.01 0.53 -16.02
N LEU A 184 -8.35 0.30 -14.75
CA LEU A 184 -9.49 -0.53 -14.35
C LEU A 184 -10.55 0.34 -13.65
N PRO A 185 -11.86 0.05 -13.86
CA PRO A 185 -12.90 0.73 -13.09
C PRO A 185 -12.72 0.48 -11.60
N ALA A 186 -12.99 1.49 -10.75
CA ALA A 186 -12.77 1.39 -9.30
C ALA A 186 -13.46 0.17 -8.64
N ALA A 187 -14.61 -0.25 -9.17
CA ALA A 187 -15.34 -1.45 -8.69
C ALA A 187 -14.57 -2.77 -8.89
N TRP A 188 -13.57 -2.79 -9.77
CA TRP A 188 -12.71 -3.94 -10.04
C TRP A 188 -11.41 -3.91 -9.23
N LEU A 189 -11.22 -2.89 -8.40
CA LEU A 189 -10.08 -2.77 -7.50
C LEU A 189 -10.49 -3.16 -6.09
N ILE A 190 -9.55 -3.69 -5.31
CA ILE A 190 -9.77 -3.92 -3.89
C ILE A 190 -9.89 -2.55 -3.19
N PRO A 191 -10.99 -2.24 -2.47
CA PRO A 191 -11.13 -0.95 -1.77
C PRO A 191 -10.21 -0.87 -0.54
N ASP A 192 -10.12 0.33 0.04
CA ASP A 192 -9.47 0.59 1.35
C ASP A 192 -7.94 0.36 1.42
N TYR A 193 -7.26 0.20 0.28
CA TYR A 193 -5.79 0.15 0.20
C TYR A 193 -5.19 1.43 -0.39
N VAL A 194 -4.04 1.85 0.15
CA VAL A 194 -3.28 3.00 -0.35
C VAL A 194 -2.37 2.55 -1.48
N TYR A 195 -2.89 2.59 -2.69
CA TYR A 195 -2.16 2.18 -3.89
C TYR A 195 -0.95 3.05 -4.23
N ILE A 196 -1.07 4.36 -4.03
CA ILE A 196 -0.03 5.34 -4.30
C ILE A 196 0.25 6.06 -3.00
N GLN A 197 1.49 5.98 -2.54
CA GLN A 197 1.91 6.55 -1.28
C GLN A 197 3.11 7.47 -1.52
N PRO A 198 3.10 8.73 -1.07
CA PRO A 198 4.27 9.58 -1.18
C PRO A 198 5.42 9.05 -0.30
N ILE A 199 6.66 9.30 -0.70
CA ILE A 199 7.84 8.89 0.09
C ILE A 199 7.80 9.61 1.45
N ILE A 200 7.50 10.90 1.49
CA ILE A 200 7.25 11.66 2.71
C ILE A 200 6.00 12.48 2.46
N TYR A 201 5.21 12.81 3.48
CA TYR A 201 4.01 13.64 3.31
C TYR A 201 4.37 14.96 2.59
N GLY A 202 3.60 15.33 1.57
CA GLY A 202 3.89 16.48 0.70
C GLY A 202 5.02 16.28 -0.32
N SER A 203 5.64 15.10 -0.39
CA SER A 203 6.68 14.82 -1.40
C SER A 203 6.08 14.66 -2.79
N ARG A 204 6.77 15.24 -3.79
CA ARG A 204 6.49 15.02 -5.22
C ARG A 204 6.79 13.59 -5.70
N TYR A 205 7.48 12.79 -4.90
CA TYR A 205 7.89 11.43 -5.25
C TYR A 205 7.04 10.39 -4.53
N MET A 206 6.69 9.35 -5.28
CA MET A 206 5.85 8.25 -4.81
C MET A 206 6.69 7.01 -4.59
N LYS A 207 6.31 6.22 -3.59
CA LYS A 207 6.87 4.90 -3.33
C LYS A 207 6.44 3.93 -4.43
N PRO A 208 7.35 3.10 -4.96
CA PRO A 208 7.03 2.13 -5.99
C PRO A 208 6.23 0.94 -5.43
N ASN A 209 5.04 0.68 -5.97
CA ASN A 209 4.27 -0.54 -5.72
C ASN A 209 4.45 -1.58 -6.85
N ALA A 210 5.35 -1.31 -7.79
CA ALA A 210 5.59 -2.10 -8.98
C ALA A 210 4.30 -2.41 -9.79
N VAL A 211 3.38 -1.44 -9.80
CA VAL A 211 2.10 -1.42 -10.53
C VAL A 211 1.05 -2.39 -9.95
N THR A 212 1.41 -3.65 -9.69
CA THR A 212 0.45 -4.72 -9.36
C THR A 212 0.27 -5.02 -7.88
N PHE A 213 1.18 -4.61 -7.00
CA PHE A 213 1.02 -4.88 -5.56
C PHE A 213 0.02 -3.91 -4.94
N LEU A 214 -0.83 -4.42 -4.04
CA LEU A 214 -1.82 -3.59 -3.31
C LEU A 214 -1.15 -2.43 -2.59
N GLU A 215 0.01 -2.70 -1.98
CA GLU A 215 0.82 -1.71 -1.27
C GLU A 215 2.31 -1.93 -1.52
N VAL A 216 3.09 -0.87 -1.34
CA VAL A 216 4.56 -0.90 -1.32
C VAL A 216 5.06 -1.82 -0.19
N SER A 217 4.30 -1.90 0.91
CA SER A 217 4.60 -2.79 2.04
C SER A 217 4.69 -4.25 1.58
N LEU A 218 3.69 -4.73 0.83
CA LEU A 218 3.65 -6.10 0.30
C LEU A 218 4.74 -6.34 -0.74
N LEU A 219 5.04 -5.37 -1.62
CA LEU A 219 6.17 -5.49 -2.55
C LEU A 219 7.48 -5.73 -1.78
N SER A 220 7.76 -4.92 -0.75
CA SER A 220 8.97 -5.06 0.07
C SER A 220 9.04 -6.43 0.75
N GLN A 221 7.91 -6.94 1.24
CA GLN A 221 7.82 -8.25 1.90
C GLN A 221 8.10 -9.39 0.92
N PHE A 222 7.52 -9.36 -0.28
CA PHE A 222 7.77 -10.38 -1.29
C PHE A 222 9.23 -10.36 -1.78
N ILE A 223 9.85 -9.18 -1.89
CA ILE A 223 11.30 -9.07 -2.18
C ILE A 223 12.12 -9.68 -1.03
N ALA A 224 11.75 -9.44 0.23
CA ALA A 224 12.41 -10.03 1.39
C ALA A 224 12.26 -11.57 1.43
N VAL A 225 11.08 -12.11 1.12
CA VAL A 225 10.86 -13.56 1.00
C VAL A 225 11.70 -14.13 -0.15
N ALA A 226 11.79 -13.45 -1.29
CA ALA A 226 12.67 -13.87 -2.39
C ALA A 226 14.15 -13.82 -2.02
N LEU A 227 14.58 -12.81 -1.26
CA LEU A 227 15.93 -12.71 -0.72
C LEU A 227 16.23 -13.88 0.24
N ALA A 228 15.28 -14.26 1.09
CA ALA A 228 15.40 -15.43 1.96
C ALA A 228 15.48 -16.75 1.18
N VAL A 229 14.69 -16.91 0.12
CA VAL A 229 14.80 -18.06 -0.80
C VAL A 229 16.18 -18.10 -1.46
N GLU A 230 16.66 -16.98 -1.98
CA GLU A 230 17.97 -16.89 -2.61
C GLU A 230 19.08 -17.22 -1.61
N LEU A 231 19.03 -16.70 -0.37
CA LEU A 231 20.00 -17.01 0.69
C LEU A 231 20.00 -18.50 1.12
N THR A 232 18.82 -19.14 1.12
CA THR A 232 18.69 -20.52 1.62
C THR A 232 18.95 -21.58 0.54
N LEU A 233 18.59 -21.32 -0.71
CA LEU A 233 18.63 -22.32 -1.78
C LEU A 233 19.73 -22.11 -2.82
N PHE A 234 19.98 -20.88 -3.27
CA PHE A 234 20.77 -20.63 -4.48
C PHE A 234 22.09 -19.90 -4.24
N ARG A 235 22.09 -18.93 -3.33
CA ARG A 235 23.25 -18.16 -2.87
C ARG A 235 24.01 -17.47 -4.00
N ARG A 236 23.33 -17.00 -5.04
CA ARG A 236 23.97 -16.37 -6.19
C ARG A 236 24.23 -14.89 -5.86
N PRO A 237 25.50 -14.44 -5.83
CA PRO A 237 25.85 -13.13 -5.29
C PRO A 237 25.17 -11.97 -6.04
N ILE A 238 25.11 -12.02 -7.37
CA ILE A 238 24.47 -10.96 -8.17
C ILE A 238 22.99 -10.81 -7.83
N ARG A 239 22.26 -11.92 -7.69
CA ARG A 239 20.82 -11.87 -7.36
C ARG A 239 20.58 -11.32 -5.97
N LEU A 240 21.45 -11.66 -5.01
CA LEU A 240 21.38 -11.13 -3.66
C LEU A 240 21.60 -9.62 -3.62
N ILE A 241 22.59 -9.12 -4.37
CA ILE A 241 22.81 -7.67 -4.52
C ILE A 241 21.57 -7.02 -5.10
N VAL A 242 21.05 -7.53 -6.22
CA VAL A 242 19.87 -6.95 -6.89
C VAL A 242 18.63 -6.98 -5.99
N LEU A 243 18.36 -8.08 -5.29
CA LEU A 243 17.22 -8.19 -4.38
C LEU A 243 17.39 -7.30 -3.14
N ALA A 244 18.59 -7.23 -2.56
CA ALA A 244 18.86 -6.36 -1.40
C ALA A 244 18.76 -4.87 -1.78
N SER A 245 19.30 -4.47 -2.93
CA SER A 245 19.13 -3.13 -3.48
C SER A 245 17.66 -2.84 -3.79
N GLY A 246 16.96 -3.77 -4.43
CA GLY A 246 15.53 -3.65 -4.73
C GLY A 246 14.67 -3.49 -3.48
N LEU A 247 15.01 -4.19 -2.40
CA LEU A 247 14.33 -4.07 -1.12
C LEU A 247 14.43 -2.64 -0.57
N LEU A 248 15.63 -2.05 -0.59
CA LEU A 248 15.86 -0.67 -0.17
C LEU A 248 15.14 0.33 -1.08
N MET A 249 15.16 0.08 -2.39
CA MET A 249 14.48 0.93 -3.38
C MET A 249 12.96 0.96 -3.20
N THR A 250 12.34 0.00 -2.48
CA THR A 250 10.91 0.13 -2.16
C THR A 250 10.60 1.33 -1.28
N MET A 251 11.60 1.86 -0.57
CA MET A 251 11.42 2.90 0.44
C MET A 251 10.40 2.51 1.53
N ALA A 252 10.20 1.21 1.77
CA ALA A 252 9.32 0.66 2.80
C ALA A 252 10.11 -0.15 3.84
N GLY A 253 9.73 0.00 5.12
CA GLY A 253 10.44 -0.62 6.24
C GLY A 253 10.08 -2.09 6.50
N THR A 254 8.90 -2.56 6.06
CA THR A 254 8.38 -3.89 6.45
C THR A 254 9.28 -5.03 5.98
N GLY A 255 9.62 -5.11 4.69
CA GLY A 255 10.51 -6.18 4.22
C GLY A 255 11.92 -6.10 4.82
N ALA A 256 12.42 -4.90 5.12
CA ALA A 256 13.71 -4.72 5.81
C ALA A 256 13.64 -5.24 7.26
N LEU A 257 12.53 -4.99 7.97
CA LEU A 257 12.28 -5.51 9.31
C LEU A 257 12.18 -7.03 9.31
N LEU A 258 11.44 -7.62 8.36
CA LEU A 258 11.39 -9.07 8.20
C LEU A 258 12.78 -9.68 8.01
N MET A 259 13.62 -9.06 7.19
CA MET A 259 15.01 -9.50 7.03
C MET A 259 15.81 -9.32 8.32
N ALA A 260 15.70 -8.19 9.03
CA ALA A 260 16.40 -7.97 10.29
C ALA A 260 16.06 -9.05 11.34
N LEU A 261 14.79 -9.44 11.46
CA LEU A 261 14.33 -10.46 12.41
C LEU A 261 14.73 -11.89 12.02
N THR A 262 14.90 -12.17 10.73
CA THR A 262 15.10 -13.55 10.24
C THR A 262 16.54 -13.84 9.80
N LEU A 263 17.30 -12.83 9.41
CA LEU A 263 18.66 -12.96 8.90
C LEU A 263 19.62 -13.68 9.86
N PRO A 264 19.59 -13.48 11.19
CA PRO A 264 20.44 -14.25 12.11
C PRO A 264 20.21 -15.76 12.00
N VAL A 265 18.96 -16.19 11.89
CA VAL A 265 18.60 -17.62 11.75
C VAL A 265 19.01 -18.14 10.37
N LEU A 266 18.84 -17.34 9.32
CA LEU A 266 19.25 -17.69 7.96
C LEU A 266 20.77 -17.89 7.86
N LEU A 267 21.55 -16.94 8.38
CA LEU A 267 23.01 -16.97 8.35
C LEU A 267 23.59 -18.07 9.26
N GLY A 268 23.00 -18.29 10.43
CA GLY A 268 23.44 -19.33 11.38
C GLY A 268 23.31 -20.77 10.85
N ARG A 269 22.56 -20.98 9.77
CA ARG A 269 22.44 -22.28 9.07
C ARG A 269 23.39 -22.43 7.89
N MET A 270 24.17 -21.40 7.58
CA MET A 270 25.14 -21.42 6.49
C MET A 270 26.54 -21.76 7.00
N ARG A 271 27.38 -22.29 6.12
CA ARG A 271 28.82 -22.42 6.42
C ARG A 271 29.40 -21.03 6.69
N MET A 272 30.21 -20.87 7.74
CA MET A 272 30.74 -19.57 8.19
C MET A 272 31.32 -18.72 7.05
N ARG A 273 32.12 -19.32 6.16
CA ARG A 273 32.66 -18.63 4.98
C ARG A 273 31.57 -17.98 4.13
N ASN A 274 30.50 -18.71 3.85
CA ASN A 274 29.39 -18.20 3.04
C ASN A 274 28.64 -17.12 3.81
N ALA A 275 28.38 -17.31 5.11
CA ALA A 275 27.75 -16.30 5.95
C ALA A 275 28.52 -14.98 5.96
N ILE A 276 29.85 -15.03 6.07
CA ILE A 276 30.72 -13.84 6.01
C ILE A 276 30.61 -13.13 4.65
N VAL A 277 30.66 -13.86 3.53
CA VAL A 277 30.51 -13.26 2.19
C VAL A 277 29.13 -12.61 2.04
N MET A 278 28.07 -13.27 2.51
CA MET A 278 26.71 -12.70 2.45
C MET A 278 26.60 -11.44 3.31
N LEU A 279 27.16 -11.45 4.52
CA LEU A 279 27.17 -10.30 5.40
C LEU A 279 27.96 -9.14 4.77
N GLY A 280 29.09 -9.41 4.13
CA GLY A 280 29.87 -8.41 3.39
C GLY A 280 29.06 -7.78 2.26
N ILE A 281 28.33 -8.58 1.47
CA ILE A 281 27.45 -8.07 0.41
C ILE A 281 26.36 -7.16 0.99
N LEU A 282 25.65 -7.61 2.03
CA LEU A 282 24.57 -6.84 2.66
C LEU A 282 25.11 -5.56 3.32
N LEU A 283 26.30 -5.61 3.91
CA LEU A 283 26.97 -4.47 4.50
C LEU A 283 27.31 -3.42 3.43
N VAL A 284 27.88 -3.82 2.29
CA VAL A 284 28.19 -2.89 1.19
C VAL A 284 26.93 -2.22 0.67
N VAL A 285 25.86 -3.00 0.44
CA VAL A 285 24.55 -2.46 0.00
C VAL A 285 23.99 -1.49 1.05
N GLY A 286 24.06 -1.84 2.34
CA GLY A 286 23.61 -0.98 3.44
C GLY A 286 24.43 0.31 3.57
N LEU A 287 25.74 0.25 3.39
CA LEU A 287 26.62 1.42 3.40
C LEU A 287 26.33 2.38 2.24
N ILE A 288 26.05 1.84 1.05
CA ILE A 288 25.60 2.64 -0.10
C ILE A 288 24.27 3.31 0.24
N ALA A 289 23.31 2.58 0.80
CA ALA A 289 22.02 3.13 1.21
C ALA A 289 22.16 4.25 2.24
N PHE A 290 23.04 4.05 3.23
CA PHE A 290 23.39 5.07 4.22
C PHE A 290 23.95 6.33 3.58
N ARG A 291 24.90 6.20 2.64
CA ARG A 291 25.46 7.33 1.91
C ARG A 291 24.44 8.07 1.05
N LEU A 292 23.38 7.40 0.60
CA LEU A 292 22.28 7.98 -0.16
C LEU A 292 21.20 8.62 0.73
N GLY A 293 21.40 8.71 2.05
CA GLY A 293 20.41 9.27 2.98
C GLY A 293 19.17 8.40 3.18
N TRP A 294 19.23 7.11 2.78
CA TRP A 294 18.08 6.21 2.90
C TRP A 294 17.63 6.05 4.36
N PHE A 295 18.59 5.97 5.28
CA PHE A 295 18.30 5.81 6.71
C PHE A 295 17.63 7.04 7.28
N ASP A 296 17.96 8.26 6.83
CA ASP A 296 17.29 9.48 7.29
C ASP A 296 15.82 9.53 6.83
N ILE A 297 15.56 9.06 5.61
CA ILE A 297 14.19 8.96 5.05
C ILE A 297 13.35 7.91 5.79
N VAL A 298 13.97 6.83 6.28
CA VAL A 298 13.27 5.78 7.03
C VAL A 298 13.20 6.10 8.53
N SER A 299 14.22 6.74 9.10
CA SER A 299 14.29 7.10 10.52
C SER A 299 13.31 8.22 10.88
N THR A 300 13.12 9.22 10.01
CA THR A 300 12.05 10.22 10.13
C THR A 300 10.64 9.60 10.17
N ARG A 301 10.51 8.33 9.75
CA ARG A 301 9.28 7.53 9.88
C ARG A 301 9.26 6.59 11.08
N MET A 302 10.33 6.49 11.87
CA MET A 302 10.24 5.80 13.17
C MET A 302 9.25 6.51 14.09
N ASP A 303 8.99 7.80 13.86
CA ASP A 303 7.91 8.51 14.54
C ASP A 303 6.51 8.07 14.07
N GLU A 304 6.33 7.46 12.88
CA GLU A 304 5.05 6.87 12.47
C GLU A 304 4.56 5.85 13.51
N TYR A 305 5.45 5.05 14.11
CA TYR A 305 5.09 4.06 15.14
C TYR A 305 4.42 4.69 16.37
N LYS A 306 4.81 5.92 16.73
CA LYS A 306 4.29 6.64 17.91
C LYS A 306 2.96 7.35 17.64
N HIS A 307 2.51 7.38 16.39
CA HIS A 307 1.38 8.18 15.95
C HIS A 307 0.20 7.29 15.55
N ASN A 308 -0.88 7.34 16.32
CA ASN A 308 -2.09 6.56 16.05
C ASN A 308 -2.65 6.85 14.65
N GLY A 309 -2.99 5.79 13.91
CA GLY A 309 -3.56 5.88 12.56
C GLY A 309 -2.56 5.92 11.41
N THR A 310 -1.25 5.89 11.66
CA THR A 310 -0.25 5.67 10.60
C THR A 310 -0.14 4.19 10.22
N SER A 311 0.36 3.88 9.02
CA SER A 311 0.55 2.49 8.56
C SER A 311 1.46 1.69 9.50
N ALA A 312 2.55 2.30 10.01
CA ALA A 312 3.47 1.63 10.92
C ALA A 312 2.87 1.37 12.32
N ASN A 313 2.19 2.37 12.91
CA ASN A 313 1.51 2.21 14.19
C ASN A 313 0.39 1.15 14.11
N MET A 314 -0.48 1.25 13.10
CA MET A 314 -1.59 0.29 12.90
C MET A 314 -1.09 -1.14 12.71
N ARG A 315 0.10 -1.33 12.13
CA ARG A 315 0.65 -2.65 11.84
C ARG A 315 1.50 -3.23 12.96
N PHE A 316 2.14 -2.43 13.81
CA PHE A 316 3.11 -2.94 14.79
C PHE A 316 2.82 -2.57 16.24
N ILE A 317 2.16 -1.44 16.49
CA ILE A 317 1.91 -0.95 17.86
C ILE A 317 0.47 -1.24 18.26
N LEU A 318 -0.51 -0.84 17.44
CA LEU A 318 -1.92 -1.04 17.73
C LEU A 318 -2.29 -2.51 17.99
N PRO A 319 -1.79 -3.52 17.23
CA PRO A 319 -2.09 -4.91 17.52
C PRO A 319 -1.53 -5.35 18.88
N LEU A 320 -0.38 -4.81 19.30
CA LEU A 320 0.22 -5.10 20.59
C LEU A 320 -0.55 -4.46 21.74
N GLU A 321 -0.89 -3.17 21.64
CA GLU A 321 -1.71 -2.46 22.63
C GLU A 321 -3.05 -3.16 22.84
N ARG A 322 -3.71 -3.54 21.75
CA ARG A 322 -5.00 -4.23 21.77
C ARG A 322 -4.91 -5.64 22.33
N LEU A 323 -3.81 -6.35 22.07
CA LEU A 323 -3.53 -7.62 22.73
C LEU A 323 -3.36 -7.44 24.24
N LEU A 324 -2.65 -6.38 24.68
CA LEU A 324 -2.46 -6.08 26.10
C LEU A 324 -3.77 -5.71 26.79
N GLU A 325 -4.62 -4.90 26.15
CA GLU A 325 -5.98 -4.61 26.61
C GLU A 325 -6.82 -5.89 26.73
N PHE A 326 -6.78 -6.75 25.70
CA PHE A 326 -7.49 -8.02 25.70
C PHE A 326 -7.02 -8.97 26.81
N LEU A 327 -5.73 -8.98 27.12
CA LEU A 327 -5.17 -9.79 28.21
C LEU A 327 -5.68 -9.38 29.60
N GLN A 328 -6.26 -8.19 29.74
CA GLN A 328 -6.87 -7.70 30.98
C GLN A 328 -8.34 -8.11 31.14
N ASP A 329 -8.98 -8.70 30.12
CA ASP A 329 -10.37 -9.20 30.19
C ASP A 329 -10.39 -10.74 30.35
N PRO A 330 -10.60 -11.27 31.57
CA PRO A 330 -10.59 -12.71 31.81
C PRO A 330 -11.67 -13.48 31.05
N ARG A 331 -12.79 -12.84 30.71
CA ARG A 331 -13.89 -13.48 29.95
C ARG A 331 -13.55 -13.50 28.47
N GLY A 332 -13.00 -12.40 27.95
CA GLY A 332 -12.49 -12.30 26.58
C GLY A 332 -11.43 -13.35 26.26
N LEU A 333 -10.53 -13.68 27.22
CA LEU A 333 -9.48 -14.69 27.02
C LEU A 333 -9.98 -16.06 26.57
N ILE A 334 -11.17 -16.46 27.00
CA ILE A 334 -11.75 -17.77 26.65
C ILE A 334 -12.69 -17.64 25.45
N ALA A 335 -13.59 -16.65 25.47
CA ALA A 335 -14.69 -16.53 24.52
C ALA A 335 -14.34 -15.75 23.23
N GLY A 336 -13.33 -14.89 23.29
CA GLY A 336 -13.15 -13.84 22.29
C GLY A 336 -14.37 -12.91 22.18
N ILE A 337 -14.32 -12.00 21.22
CA ILE A 337 -15.42 -11.06 20.92
C ILE A 337 -16.32 -11.55 19.77
N GLY A 338 -15.95 -12.66 19.12
CA GLY A 338 -16.65 -13.30 18.01
C GLY A 338 -16.02 -13.04 16.64
N ALA A 339 -16.21 -14.00 15.73
CA ALA A 339 -15.68 -13.95 14.38
C ALA A 339 -16.09 -12.67 13.63
N GLY A 340 -15.13 -12.01 12.99
CA GLY A 340 -15.37 -10.87 12.11
C GLY A 340 -15.82 -9.58 12.80
N GLN A 341 -15.65 -9.46 14.12
CA GLN A 341 -15.99 -8.23 14.83
C GLN A 341 -14.90 -7.17 14.72
N ILE A 342 -13.64 -7.55 14.50
CA ILE A 342 -12.55 -6.58 14.38
C ILE A 342 -12.67 -5.76 13.08
N GLU A 343 -13.07 -6.36 11.95
CA GLU A 343 -13.23 -5.64 10.68
C GLU A 343 -14.31 -4.55 10.73
N LYS A 344 -15.31 -4.67 11.62
CA LYS A 344 -16.35 -3.66 11.79
C LYS A 344 -15.84 -2.38 12.47
N GLY A 345 -14.67 -2.44 13.10
CA GLY A 345 -14.03 -1.31 13.79
C GLY A 345 -13.14 -0.43 12.91
N GLY A 346 -13.01 -0.71 11.61
CA GLY A 346 -12.33 0.17 10.65
C GLY A 346 -10.79 0.00 10.52
N SER A 347 -10.17 -0.91 11.28
CA SER A 347 -8.73 -1.22 11.14
C SER A 347 -8.53 -2.59 10.47
N PHE A 348 -7.97 -2.61 9.26
CA PHE A 348 -7.86 -3.81 8.42
C PHE A 348 -6.58 -4.64 8.61
N ILE A 349 -5.56 -4.12 9.30
CA ILE A 349 -4.24 -4.78 9.42
C ILE A 349 -4.02 -5.21 10.87
N TRP A 350 -4.27 -6.50 11.14
CA TRP A 350 -4.03 -7.12 12.44
C TRP A 350 -3.12 -8.32 12.29
N TRP A 351 -2.17 -8.45 13.21
CA TRP A 351 -1.37 -9.67 13.35
C TRP A 351 -2.30 -10.87 13.46
N PRO A 352 -2.13 -11.94 12.66
CA PRO A 352 -3.09 -13.02 12.65
C PRO A 352 -3.25 -13.68 14.01
N PHE A 353 -2.16 -13.78 14.79
CA PHE A 353 -2.24 -14.28 16.17
C PHE A 353 -3.16 -13.42 17.04
N VAL A 354 -2.96 -12.10 17.03
CA VAL A 354 -3.75 -11.14 17.79
C VAL A 354 -5.22 -11.22 17.37
N LYS A 355 -5.47 -11.28 16.06
CA LYS A 355 -6.84 -11.39 15.53
C LYS A 355 -7.52 -12.69 15.97
N VAL A 356 -6.83 -13.83 15.90
CA VAL A 356 -7.42 -15.09 16.36
C VAL A 356 -7.68 -15.05 17.87
N ALA A 357 -6.74 -14.51 18.65
CA ALA A 357 -6.88 -14.41 20.09
C ALA A 357 -8.07 -13.54 20.49
N ILE A 358 -8.21 -12.36 19.90
CA ILE A 358 -9.29 -11.42 20.22
C ILE A 358 -10.64 -11.93 19.71
N GLU A 359 -10.75 -12.44 18.48
CA GLU A 359 -12.05 -12.85 17.91
C GLU A 359 -12.52 -14.22 18.37
N TYR A 360 -11.61 -15.17 18.58
CA TYR A 360 -11.96 -16.57 18.84
C TYR A 360 -11.46 -17.07 20.21
N GLY A 361 -10.78 -16.23 20.98
CA GLY A 361 -10.20 -16.58 22.28
C GLY A 361 -8.78 -17.13 22.19
N LEU A 362 -8.06 -17.09 23.32
CA LEU A 362 -6.65 -17.46 23.42
C LEU A 362 -6.42 -18.96 23.16
N VAL A 363 -7.34 -19.83 23.57
CA VAL A 363 -7.24 -21.27 23.32
C VAL A 363 -7.31 -21.57 21.82
N SER A 364 -8.25 -20.91 21.11
CA SER A 364 -8.34 -20.99 19.65
C SER A 364 -7.06 -20.50 18.99
N ALA A 365 -6.49 -19.39 19.47
CA ALA A 365 -5.24 -18.84 18.96
C ALA A 365 -4.07 -19.82 19.14
N ILE A 366 -3.89 -20.41 20.32
CA ILE A 366 -2.81 -21.37 20.60
C ILE A 366 -2.95 -22.61 19.71
N LEU A 367 -4.14 -23.19 19.60
CA LEU A 367 -4.37 -24.38 18.79
C LEU A 367 -4.15 -24.09 17.30
N PHE A 368 -4.72 -22.99 16.80
CA PHE A 368 -4.58 -22.59 15.42
C PHE A 368 -3.12 -22.28 15.07
N TYR A 369 -2.41 -21.47 15.87
CA TYR A 369 -1.01 -21.16 15.60
C TYR A 369 -0.09 -22.37 15.76
N GLY A 370 -0.32 -23.21 16.77
CA GLY A 370 0.39 -24.47 16.93
C GLY A 370 0.22 -25.36 15.71
N TRP A 371 -0.99 -25.42 15.14
CA TRP A 371 -1.28 -26.13 13.90
C TRP A 371 -0.61 -25.50 12.66
N VAL A 372 -0.63 -24.16 12.51
CA VAL A 372 0.06 -23.47 11.41
C VAL A 372 1.57 -23.72 11.48
N ILE A 373 2.19 -23.59 12.66
CA ILE A 373 3.60 -23.89 12.90
C ILE A 373 3.89 -25.35 12.55
N TYR A 374 3.06 -26.29 13.02
CA TYR A 374 3.20 -27.69 12.65
C TYR A 374 3.20 -27.87 11.13
N CYS A 375 2.23 -27.29 10.42
CA CYS A 375 2.10 -27.42 8.97
C CYS A 375 3.33 -26.88 8.23
N LEU A 376 3.85 -25.73 8.65
CA LEU A 376 4.99 -25.07 8.02
C LEU A 376 6.31 -25.78 8.26
N PHE A 377 6.54 -26.33 9.47
CA PHE A 377 7.82 -26.94 9.83
C PHE A 377 7.86 -28.45 9.56
N ARG A 378 6.71 -29.13 9.60
CA ARG A 378 6.63 -30.57 9.37
C ARG A 378 6.97 -30.88 7.91
N ASN A 379 8.12 -31.53 7.72
CA ASN A 379 8.67 -31.91 6.41
C ASN A 379 9.03 -30.71 5.51
N ALA A 380 9.25 -29.53 6.09
CA ALA A 380 9.73 -28.36 5.38
C ALA A 380 11.04 -28.70 4.62
N PRO A 381 11.12 -28.46 3.30
CA PRO A 381 12.36 -28.62 2.55
C PRO A 381 13.53 -27.82 3.13
N GLN A 382 13.23 -26.64 3.67
CA GLN A 382 14.17 -25.76 4.36
C GLN A 382 13.53 -25.17 5.61
N ARG A 383 13.93 -25.64 6.80
CA ARG A 383 13.39 -25.15 8.08
C ARG A 383 13.67 -23.66 8.33
N ALA A 384 14.82 -23.16 7.85
CA ALA A 384 15.15 -21.73 7.95
C ALA A 384 14.19 -20.86 7.13
N PHE A 385 13.73 -21.36 5.98
CA PHE A 385 12.73 -20.65 5.18
C PHE A 385 11.33 -20.74 5.80
N ALA A 386 10.95 -21.89 6.39
CA ALA A 386 9.73 -22.00 7.17
C ALA A 386 9.69 -21.00 8.35
N PHE A 387 10.84 -20.74 8.99
CA PHE A 387 10.97 -19.70 10.01
C PHE A 387 10.68 -18.30 9.45
N VAL A 388 11.17 -17.97 8.26
CA VAL A 388 10.85 -16.68 7.60
C VAL A 388 9.35 -16.55 7.36
N LEU A 389 8.71 -17.61 6.85
CA LEU A 389 7.26 -17.60 6.56
C LEU A 389 6.41 -17.41 7.82
N ILE A 390 6.77 -18.05 8.95
CA ILE A 390 6.00 -17.86 10.20
C ILE A 390 6.21 -16.47 10.79
N VAL A 391 7.42 -15.91 10.75
CA VAL A 391 7.67 -14.52 11.21
C VAL A 391 6.89 -13.54 10.33
N TRP A 392 6.99 -13.69 9.01
CA TRP A 392 6.25 -12.86 8.06
C TRP A 392 4.74 -12.92 8.31
N PHE A 393 4.17 -14.12 8.39
CA PHE A 393 2.74 -14.26 8.65
C PHE A 393 2.33 -13.66 10.00
N SER A 394 3.15 -13.84 11.04
CA SER A 394 2.79 -13.41 12.40
C SER A 394 2.77 -11.90 12.58
N PHE A 395 3.76 -11.21 12.03
CA PHE A 395 3.95 -9.77 12.29
C PHE A 395 3.56 -8.88 11.11
N GLU A 396 3.39 -9.44 9.92
CA GLU A 396 3.11 -8.65 8.71
C GLU A 396 1.94 -9.19 7.88
N GLY A 397 1.48 -10.41 8.17
CA GLY A 397 0.31 -11.01 7.54
C GLY A 397 -1.01 -10.51 8.11
N THR A 398 -2.10 -10.91 7.47
CA THR A 398 -3.46 -10.69 7.95
C THR A 398 -4.26 -12.00 7.82
N LEU A 399 -5.10 -12.29 8.81
CA LEU A 399 -5.72 -13.62 8.99
C LEU A 399 -6.65 -14.01 7.84
N LEU A 400 -7.52 -13.10 7.41
CA LEU A 400 -8.60 -13.38 6.45
C LEU A 400 -8.31 -12.82 5.05
N THR A 401 -7.03 -12.59 4.74
CA THR A 401 -6.63 -12.02 3.47
C THR A 401 -5.99 -13.07 2.58
N ALA A 402 -6.61 -13.29 1.42
CA ALA A 402 -6.29 -14.42 0.54
C ALA A 402 -4.81 -14.47 0.12
N HIS A 403 -4.17 -13.34 -0.19
CA HIS A 403 -2.78 -13.32 -0.64
C HIS A 403 -1.78 -13.76 0.43
N ASN A 404 -2.02 -13.47 1.72
CA ASN A 404 -1.14 -13.92 2.80
C ASN A 404 -1.22 -15.44 2.96
N VAL A 405 -2.44 -15.98 3.01
CA VAL A 405 -2.67 -17.41 3.21
C VAL A 405 -2.21 -18.21 2.00
N LEU A 406 -2.47 -17.73 0.78
CA LEU A 406 -1.97 -18.33 -0.46
C LEU A 406 -0.44 -18.41 -0.48
N SER A 407 0.24 -17.35 -0.05
CA SER A 407 1.70 -17.34 0.02
C SER A 407 2.22 -18.42 0.98
N LEU A 408 1.60 -18.59 2.16
CA LEU A 408 1.96 -19.67 3.07
C LEU A 408 1.75 -21.06 2.48
N VAL A 409 0.64 -21.24 1.75
CA VAL A 409 0.36 -22.51 1.06
C VAL A 409 1.45 -22.78 0.04
N MET A 410 1.65 -21.86 -0.90
CA MET A 410 2.60 -22.04 -1.99
C MET A 410 4.04 -22.24 -1.53
N PHE A 411 4.53 -21.40 -0.61
CA PHE A 411 5.93 -21.41 -0.19
C PHE A 411 6.21 -22.39 0.96
N GLY A 412 5.20 -22.74 1.75
CA GLY A 412 5.35 -23.52 2.97
C GLY A 412 4.78 -24.94 2.88
N THR A 413 3.49 -25.07 2.57
CA THR A 413 2.76 -26.33 2.85
C THR A 413 2.41 -27.18 1.63
N LEU A 414 2.35 -26.56 0.44
CA LEU A 414 1.88 -27.16 -0.81
C LEU A 414 2.86 -28.21 -1.37
N LEU A 415 4.16 -27.98 -1.23
CA LEU A 415 5.20 -28.81 -1.85
C LEU A 415 5.96 -29.62 -0.80
N ARG A 416 6.09 -30.92 -1.04
CA ARG A 416 6.91 -31.83 -0.24
C ARG A 416 7.93 -32.53 -1.14
N ILE A 417 9.20 -32.55 -0.72
CA ILE A 417 10.22 -33.34 -1.42
C ILE A 417 9.98 -34.82 -1.13
N ALA A 418 9.83 -35.63 -2.19
CA ALA A 418 9.63 -37.06 -2.07
C ALA A 418 10.87 -37.75 -1.47
N PRO A 419 10.72 -38.75 -0.58
CA PRO A 419 11.85 -39.53 -0.05
C PRO A 419 12.61 -40.29 -1.16
N ASP A 420 13.93 -40.40 -1.02
CA ASP A 420 14.88 -40.88 -2.05
C ASP A 420 14.55 -42.27 -2.66
N GLY A 421 13.80 -43.12 -1.95
CA GLY A 421 13.38 -44.45 -2.43
C GLY A 421 12.29 -44.43 -3.51
N ILE A 422 11.46 -43.37 -3.58
CA ILE A 422 10.39 -43.22 -4.60
C ILE A 422 10.95 -42.52 -5.85
N ALA A 423 11.96 -41.65 -5.69
CA ALA A 423 12.65 -40.97 -6.79
C ALA A 423 13.26 -41.99 -7.79
N ARG A 424 13.87 -43.06 -7.28
CA ARG A 424 14.44 -44.15 -8.11
C ARG A 424 13.39 -44.96 -8.89
N ARG A 425 12.16 -45.08 -8.38
CA ARG A 425 11.05 -45.73 -9.13
C ARG A 425 10.53 -44.84 -10.25
N ARG A 426 10.43 -43.53 -10.02
CA ARG A 426 9.98 -42.55 -11.02
C ARG A 426 11.01 -42.31 -12.14
N GLU A 427 12.30 -42.43 -11.84
CA GLU A 427 13.36 -42.41 -12.87
C GLU A 427 13.26 -43.60 -13.85
N LYS A 428 12.71 -44.73 -13.40
CA LYS A 428 12.48 -45.92 -14.25
C LYS A 428 11.28 -45.76 -15.18
N GLU A 429 10.28 -44.97 -14.80
CA GLU A 429 9.06 -44.71 -15.58
C GLU A 429 9.22 -43.56 -16.60
N ALA A 430 10.27 -42.75 -16.49
CA ALA A 430 10.48 -41.55 -17.31
C ALA A 430 11.22 -41.76 -18.64
N ARG A 431 11.46 -43.01 -19.09
CA ARG A 431 12.03 -43.29 -20.43
C ARG A 431 10.92 -43.34 -21.48
N PRO A 432 10.83 -42.40 -22.44
CA PRO A 432 9.84 -42.46 -23.50
C PRO A 432 10.34 -43.29 -24.68
N SER A 433 9.44 -44.09 -25.26
CA SER A 433 9.58 -44.71 -26.57
C SER A 433 9.58 -43.64 -27.69
N GLN A 434 10.46 -43.81 -28.67
CA GLN A 434 10.59 -42.95 -29.85
C GLN A 434 9.50 -43.28 -30.89
N VAL A 435 8.80 -42.27 -31.39
CA VAL A 435 8.06 -42.28 -32.67
C VAL A 435 8.22 -40.89 -33.32
N PRO A 436 8.40 -40.77 -34.66
CA PRO A 436 8.86 -39.54 -35.31
C PRO A 436 7.74 -38.56 -35.69
N ALA A 437 8.14 -37.30 -35.87
CA ALA A 437 7.30 -36.16 -36.26
C ALA A 437 7.06 -36.09 -37.79
N PRO A 438 6.00 -35.36 -38.23
CA PRO A 438 5.93 -34.85 -39.60
C PRO A 438 6.14 -33.34 -39.69
N GLU A 439 6.62 -32.94 -40.87
CA GLU A 439 7.09 -31.62 -41.30
C GLU A 439 6.01 -30.70 -41.90
N THR A 440 6.24 -29.39 -41.72
CA THR A 440 6.00 -28.24 -42.62
C THR A 440 4.59 -27.80 -43.02
N GLY A 441 4.43 -26.46 -43.11
CA GLY A 441 3.32 -25.82 -43.81
C GLY A 441 3.19 -24.32 -43.52
N VAL A 442 4.05 -23.49 -44.12
CA VAL A 442 3.94 -22.03 -44.16
C VAL A 442 2.91 -21.61 -45.21
N THR A 443 2.02 -20.66 -44.92
CA THR A 443 1.51 -19.69 -45.91
C THR A 443 1.02 -18.41 -45.22
N ARG A 444 1.31 -17.28 -45.85
CA ARG A 444 1.02 -15.90 -45.44
C ARG A 444 0.19 -15.25 -46.55
N ALA A 445 -0.84 -14.48 -46.21
CA ALA A 445 -1.65 -13.71 -47.16
C ALA A 445 -2.06 -12.34 -46.56
N PRO A 446 -2.39 -11.33 -47.40
CA PRO A 446 -1.93 -9.95 -47.20
C PRO A 446 -2.94 -9.00 -46.52
N SER A 447 -2.40 -7.88 -46.05
CA SER A 447 -3.12 -6.76 -45.44
C SER A 447 -3.68 -5.80 -46.48
N SER A 448 -4.92 -5.34 -46.27
CA SER A 448 -5.50 -4.19 -46.97
C SER A 448 -5.68 -3.02 -46.01
N ARG A 449 -5.02 -1.90 -46.30
CA ARG A 449 -5.22 -0.60 -45.61
C ARG A 449 -6.54 0.03 -46.06
N ARG A 450 -7.32 0.57 -45.12
CA ARG A 450 -8.28 1.65 -45.37
C ARG A 450 -7.93 2.85 -44.51
N SER A 451 -7.82 3.99 -45.17
CA SER A 451 -7.70 5.33 -44.60
C SER A 451 -9.03 5.68 -43.92
N ALA A 452 -8.97 6.21 -42.70
CA ALA A 452 -10.09 6.82 -41.99
C ALA A 452 -9.78 8.31 -41.80
N ALA A 453 -10.82 9.13 -42.00
CA ALA A 453 -10.83 10.58 -41.81
C ALA A 453 -10.49 10.98 -40.35
N PRO A 454 -10.11 12.26 -40.10
CA PRO A 454 -9.70 12.68 -38.77
C PRO A 454 -10.88 12.57 -37.80
N LEU A 455 -10.69 11.80 -36.73
CA LEU A 455 -11.58 11.81 -35.57
C LEU A 455 -11.38 13.13 -34.80
N PRO A 456 -12.42 13.67 -34.15
CA PRO A 456 -12.26 14.79 -33.23
C PRO A 456 -11.23 14.42 -32.16
N GLU A 457 -10.37 15.38 -31.79
CA GLU A 457 -9.31 15.16 -30.81
C GLU A 457 -9.90 14.50 -29.55
N PRO A 458 -9.34 13.37 -29.08
CA PRO A 458 -9.82 12.74 -27.87
C PRO A 458 -9.61 13.69 -26.70
N VAL A 459 -10.68 13.96 -25.96
CA VAL A 459 -10.61 14.65 -24.67
C VAL A 459 -9.58 13.90 -23.81
N PRO A 460 -8.55 14.57 -23.28
CA PRO A 460 -7.48 13.91 -22.55
C PRO A 460 -8.03 13.11 -21.36
N ALA A 461 -7.61 11.84 -21.25
CA ALA A 461 -8.11 10.88 -20.25
C ALA A 461 -7.49 11.09 -18.84
N GLY A 462 -7.37 12.36 -18.41
CA GLY A 462 -6.78 12.70 -17.12
C GLY A 462 -6.73 14.21 -16.88
N ASP A 463 -6.23 14.60 -15.70
CA ASP A 463 -6.04 16.00 -15.36
C ASP A 463 -5.08 16.69 -16.33
N VAL A 464 -5.46 17.88 -16.77
CA VAL A 464 -4.64 18.78 -17.59
C VAL A 464 -4.35 20.08 -16.83
N SER A 465 -3.29 20.78 -17.22
CA SER A 465 -2.91 22.07 -16.65
C SER A 465 -2.68 23.13 -17.73
N GLY A 466 -2.51 24.38 -17.31
CA GLY A 466 -2.15 25.51 -18.19
C GLY A 466 -3.14 25.73 -19.34
N ALA A 467 -2.63 25.96 -20.55
CA ALA A 467 -3.47 26.26 -21.72
C ALA A 467 -4.41 25.11 -22.13
N ALA A 468 -4.03 23.85 -21.85
CA ALA A 468 -4.88 22.71 -22.12
C ALA A 468 -6.10 22.69 -21.19
N LEU A 469 -5.91 23.05 -19.91
CA LEU A 469 -6.99 23.20 -18.93
C LEU A 469 -7.98 24.29 -19.33
N VAL A 470 -7.49 25.46 -19.73
CA VAL A 470 -8.35 26.57 -20.17
C VAL A 470 -9.18 26.17 -21.39
N ARG A 471 -8.58 25.49 -22.38
CA ARG A 471 -9.31 24.99 -23.55
C ARG A 471 -10.37 23.94 -23.19
N LEU A 472 -10.07 23.08 -22.22
CA LEU A 472 -10.97 22.01 -21.78
C LEU A 472 -12.25 22.56 -21.14
N LEU A 473 -12.13 23.60 -20.31
CA LEU A 473 -13.23 24.09 -19.48
C LEU A 473 -14.07 25.19 -20.16
N GLY A 474 -13.57 25.78 -21.25
CA GLY A 474 -14.32 26.75 -22.06
C GLY A 474 -14.65 28.04 -21.30
N THR A 475 -15.87 28.53 -21.50
CA THR A 475 -16.39 29.80 -20.97
C THR A 475 -17.55 29.53 -20.02
N PRO A 476 -17.29 29.28 -18.72
CA PRO A 476 -18.35 29.01 -17.76
C PRO A 476 -19.23 30.25 -17.54
N ASP A 477 -20.52 30.03 -17.35
CA ASP A 477 -21.48 31.08 -17.04
C ASP A 477 -21.27 31.59 -15.60
N THR A 478 -20.94 32.87 -15.47
CA THR A 478 -20.70 33.54 -14.19
C THR A 478 -21.95 34.23 -13.62
N GLY A 479 -23.08 34.20 -14.34
CA GLY A 479 -24.24 35.03 -14.05
C GLY A 479 -23.93 36.52 -14.20
N GLY A 480 -23.18 36.89 -15.24
CA GLY A 480 -22.79 38.28 -15.52
C GLY A 480 -21.70 38.86 -14.61
N ARG A 481 -21.17 38.09 -13.65
CA ARG A 481 -20.17 38.56 -12.67
C ARG A 481 -18.74 38.44 -13.16
N LEU A 482 -17.88 39.35 -12.69
CA LEU A 482 -16.42 39.16 -12.68
C LEU A 482 -16.01 38.49 -11.36
N ILE A 483 -15.41 37.31 -11.44
CA ILE A 483 -15.07 36.48 -10.28
C ILE A 483 -13.60 36.06 -10.33
N TYR A 484 -12.92 36.12 -9.21
CA TYR A 484 -11.59 35.53 -9.00
C TYR A 484 -11.69 34.48 -7.90
N ALA A 485 -11.24 33.25 -8.18
CA ALA A 485 -11.10 32.22 -7.14
C ALA A 485 -9.63 32.03 -6.81
N ILE A 486 -9.28 31.94 -5.52
CA ILE A 486 -7.91 31.79 -5.03
C ILE A 486 -7.80 30.46 -4.27
N GLY A 487 -6.78 29.66 -4.61
CA GLY A 487 -6.52 28.38 -3.95
C GLY A 487 -5.96 28.51 -2.52
N ASP A 488 -5.54 27.37 -1.96
CA ASP A 488 -5.11 27.21 -0.57
C ASP A 488 -3.95 28.15 -0.21
N LEU A 489 -4.11 28.90 0.90
CA LEU A 489 -3.24 30.01 1.27
C LEU A 489 -2.17 29.62 2.30
N HIS A 490 -2.54 28.80 3.29
CA HIS A 490 -1.66 28.25 4.32
C HIS A 490 -0.70 29.30 4.92
N GLY A 491 -1.21 30.39 5.46
CA GLY A 491 -0.41 31.41 6.16
C GLY A 491 0.62 32.13 5.28
N ARG A 492 0.48 32.12 3.95
CA ARG A 492 1.38 32.80 2.99
C ARG A 492 0.91 34.21 2.63
N VAL A 493 0.96 35.10 3.60
CA VAL A 493 0.65 36.54 3.42
C VAL A 493 1.45 37.16 2.27
N ASP A 494 2.72 36.79 2.15
CA ASP A 494 3.63 37.30 1.13
C ASP A 494 3.20 36.94 -0.31
N LEU A 495 2.57 35.78 -0.51
CA LEU A 495 2.03 35.38 -1.81
C LEU A 495 0.64 35.96 -2.04
N PHE A 496 -0.17 36.02 -0.98
CA PHE A 496 -1.51 36.58 -1.01
C PHE A 496 -1.49 38.04 -1.43
N ASP A 497 -0.67 38.89 -0.79
CA ASP A 497 -0.59 40.32 -1.13
C ASP A 497 -0.13 40.56 -2.58
N LYS A 498 0.82 39.78 -3.08
CA LYS A 498 1.26 39.84 -4.48
C LYS A 498 0.12 39.51 -5.44
N LEU A 499 -0.64 38.46 -5.15
CA LEU A 499 -1.76 38.04 -5.99
C LEU A 499 -2.90 39.05 -5.95
N ILE A 500 -3.20 39.63 -4.79
CA ILE A 500 -4.22 40.68 -4.65
C ILE A 500 -3.84 41.95 -5.42
N ALA A 501 -2.58 42.37 -5.39
CA ALA A 501 -2.11 43.50 -6.20
C ALA A 501 -2.38 43.25 -7.69
N ARG A 502 -2.05 42.05 -8.19
CA ARG A 502 -2.32 41.67 -9.59
C ARG A 502 -3.80 41.62 -9.93
N ILE A 503 -4.64 41.13 -9.01
CA ILE A 503 -6.10 41.11 -9.22
C ILE A 503 -6.63 42.53 -9.30
N ARG A 504 -6.17 43.45 -8.44
CA ARG A 504 -6.56 44.87 -8.48
C ARG A 504 -6.12 45.54 -9.79
N ASP A 505 -4.90 45.27 -10.27
CA ASP A 505 -4.42 45.77 -11.56
C ASP A 505 -5.25 45.21 -12.73
N ASP A 506 -5.61 43.92 -12.68
CA ASP A 506 -6.47 43.28 -13.70
C ASP A 506 -7.89 43.88 -13.72
N ILE A 507 -8.48 44.13 -12.54
CA ILE A 507 -9.77 44.83 -12.40
C ILE A 507 -9.69 46.24 -12.99
N ALA A 508 -8.65 47.01 -12.63
CA ALA A 508 -8.47 48.38 -13.09
C ALA A 508 -8.30 48.49 -14.62
N THR A 509 -7.70 47.47 -15.25
CA THR A 509 -7.49 47.41 -16.70
C THR A 509 -8.67 46.85 -17.49
N HIS A 510 -9.70 46.30 -16.82
CA HIS A 510 -10.92 45.75 -17.46
C HIS A 510 -12.23 46.26 -16.81
N PRO A 511 -12.49 47.57 -16.75
CA PRO A 511 -13.48 48.16 -15.83
C PRO A 511 -14.97 48.10 -16.25
N GLY A 512 -15.45 47.17 -17.09
CA GLY A 512 -16.86 47.26 -17.50
C GLY A 512 -17.55 46.02 -18.09
N GLY A 513 -18.89 46.04 -17.99
CA GLY A 513 -19.82 45.05 -18.57
C GLY A 513 -20.40 44.02 -17.60
N TYR A 514 -19.97 44.02 -16.32
CA TYR A 514 -20.34 43.02 -15.33
C TYR A 514 -21.49 43.47 -14.41
N GLU A 515 -22.28 42.53 -13.92
CA GLU A 515 -23.39 42.76 -13.00
C GLU A 515 -22.92 42.92 -11.55
N GLY A 516 -22.74 44.15 -11.08
CA GLY A 516 -22.33 44.44 -9.70
C GLY A 516 -20.81 44.41 -9.48
N LYS A 517 -20.38 44.40 -8.22
CA LYS A 517 -18.97 44.51 -7.81
C LYS A 517 -18.18 43.24 -8.20
N PRO A 518 -16.87 43.32 -8.52
CA PRO A 518 -16.03 42.14 -8.67
C PRO A 518 -16.06 41.26 -7.42
N MET A 519 -16.10 39.94 -7.58
CA MET A 519 -16.12 38.97 -6.49
C MET A 519 -14.77 38.27 -6.36
N VAL A 520 -14.23 38.16 -5.15
CA VAL A 520 -13.09 37.29 -4.85
C VAL A 520 -13.55 36.18 -3.91
N VAL A 521 -13.33 34.94 -4.32
CA VAL A 521 -13.66 33.73 -3.56
C VAL A 521 -12.37 33.05 -3.08
N LEU A 522 -12.24 32.87 -1.77
CA LEU A 522 -11.15 32.12 -1.16
C LEU A 522 -11.59 30.68 -0.92
N LEU A 523 -10.78 29.68 -1.32
CA LEU A 523 -11.17 28.27 -1.37
C LEU A 523 -10.90 27.45 -0.08
N GLY A 524 -10.67 28.11 1.06
CA GLY A 524 -10.32 27.43 2.31
C GLY A 524 -8.82 27.26 2.52
N ASP A 525 -8.45 26.61 3.63
CA ASP A 525 -7.07 26.35 4.04
C ASP A 525 -6.23 27.63 4.10
N TYR A 526 -6.73 28.56 4.92
CA TYR A 526 -6.11 29.84 5.24
C TYR A 526 -4.97 29.67 6.24
N ILE A 527 -5.14 28.76 7.19
CA ILE A 527 -4.19 28.54 8.28
C ILE A 527 -3.29 27.34 8.01
N ASP A 528 -2.36 27.11 8.94
CA ASP A 528 -1.42 26.00 9.00
C ASP A 528 -0.33 26.01 7.90
N ARG A 529 0.76 25.28 8.17
CA ARG A 529 1.95 25.07 7.34
C ARG A 529 2.82 26.31 7.10
N GLY A 530 2.25 27.44 6.69
CA GLY A 530 3.00 28.68 6.53
C GLY A 530 3.11 29.49 7.82
N PRO A 531 4.01 30.49 7.85
CA PRO A 531 4.43 31.11 9.11
C PRO A 531 3.43 32.12 9.68
N ALA A 532 2.46 32.59 8.90
CA ALA A 532 1.72 33.81 9.21
C ALA A 532 0.18 33.63 9.17
N SER A 533 -0.34 32.54 9.76
CA SER A 533 -1.78 32.24 9.78
C SER A 533 -2.61 33.36 10.41
N ALA A 534 -2.23 33.85 11.60
CA ALA A 534 -2.93 34.94 12.28
C ALA A 534 -2.97 36.22 11.42
N GLN A 535 -1.81 36.62 10.90
CA GLN A 535 -1.66 37.83 10.08
C GLN A 535 -2.43 37.72 8.75
N LEU A 536 -2.54 36.52 8.19
CA LEU A 536 -3.34 36.28 6.99
C LEU A 536 -4.83 36.47 7.27
N ILE A 537 -5.34 36.02 8.42
CA ILE A 537 -6.73 36.26 8.81
C ILE A 537 -6.97 37.76 9.03
N ASP A 538 -6.09 38.46 9.77
CA ASP A 538 -6.16 39.92 9.92
C ASP A 538 -6.24 40.61 8.55
N ARG A 539 -5.38 40.18 7.63
CA ARG A 539 -5.31 40.73 6.27
C ARG A 539 -6.59 40.49 5.48
N ILE A 540 -7.16 39.29 5.56
CA ILE A 540 -8.44 38.96 4.92
C ILE A 540 -9.55 39.83 5.51
N LEU A 541 -9.64 39.95 6.84
CA LEU A 541 -10.66 40.76 7.50
C LEU A 541 -10.58 42.23 7.09
N ALA A 542 -9.38 42.81 7.07
CA ALA A 542 -9.17 44.19 6.62
C ALA A 542 -9.56 44.41 5.15
N LEU A 543 -9.32 43.43 4.27
CA LEU A 543 -9.74 43.52 2.87
C LEU A 543 -11.26 43.43 2.70
N ARG A 544 -11.97 42.74 3.60
CA ARG A 544 -13.43 42.66 3.57
C ARG A 544 -14.13 43.97 3.94
N GLU A 545 -13.42 44.90 4.60
CA GLU A 545 -13.92 46.25 4.87
C GLU A 545 -13.90 47.15 3.61
N ASP A 546 -13.13 46.77 2.58
CA ASP A 546 -13.08 47.47 1.30
C ASP A 546 -14.32 47.14 0.45
N ASP A 547 -15.21 48.12 0.34
CA ASP A 547 -16.45 48.02 -0.42
C ASP A 547 -16.25 47.90 -1.95
N ALA A 548 -15.03 48.01 -2.48
CA ALA A 548 -14.80 47.89 -3.92
C ALA A 548 -14.93 46.45 -4.45
N ILE A 549 -14.69 45.45 -3.60
CA ILE A 549 -14.67 44.03 -3.98
C ILE A 549 -15.57 43.25 -3.02
N GLU A 550 -16.42 42.38 -3.55
CA GLU A 550 -17.16 41.42 -2.74
C GLU A 550 -16.26 40.23 -2.39
N TRP A 551 -15.98 40.05 -1.10
CA TRP A 551 -15.13 38.97 -0.60
C TRP A 551 -15.96 37.84 -0.01
N ARG A 552 -15.75 36.63 -0.53
CA ARG A 552 -16.38 35.39 -0.05
C ARG A 552 -15.31 34.35 0.26
N ALA A 553 -15.58 33.47 1.23
CA ALA A 553 -14.61 32.52 1.75
C ALA A 553 -15.33 31.23 2.12
N VAL A 554 -14.79 30.09 1.70
CA VAL A 554 -15.32 28.77 2.07
C VAL A 554 -14.51 28.13 3.21
N LEU A 555 -15.14 27.22 3.95
CA LEU A 555 -14.50 26.48 5.03
C LEU A 555 -13.51 25.45 4.47
N GLY A 556 -12.24 25.53 4.89
CA GLY A 556 -11.25 24.49 4.65
C GLY A 556 -11.18 23.46 5.77
N ASN A 557 -10.51 22.35 5.50
CA ASN A 557 -10.38 21.29 6.50
C ASN A 557 -9.42 21.66 7.63
N HIS A 558 -8.52 22.60 7.39
CA HIS A 558 -7.61 23.13 8.41
C HIS A 558 -8.34 24.04 9.40
N GLU A 559 -9.24 24.90 8.92
CA GLU A 559 -10.08 25.74 9.77
C GLU A 559 -11.03 24.90 10.65
N ASP A 560 -11.70 23.88 10.08
CA ASP A 560 -12.55 22.97 10.87
C ASP A 560 -11.73 22.23 11.94
N ALA A 561 -10.49 21.83 11.63
CA ALA A 561 -9.61 21.18 12.60
C ALA A 561 -9.22 22.11 13.77
N MET A 562 -8.91 23.39 13.49
CA MET A 562 -8.63 24.38 14.53
C MET A 562 -9.87 24.65 15.38
N VAL A 563 -11.04 24.85 14.77
CA VAL A 563 -12.29 25.06 15.50
C VAL A 563 -12.66 23.83 16.33
N ALA A 564 -12.51 22.62 15.80
CA ALA A 564 -12.72 21.39 16.55
C ALA A 564 -11.76 21.27 17.74
N PHE A 565 -10.50 21.68 17.58
CA PHE A 565 -9.55 21.73 18.69
C PHE A 565 -9.98 22.76 19.74
N LEU A 566 -10.34 23.97 19.31
CA LEU A 566 -10.87 25.03 20.18
C LEU A 566 -12.19 24.66 20.83
N ASP A 567 -12.96 23.69 20.34
CA ASP A 567 -14.21 23.24 20.96
C ASP A 567 -14.03 21.99 21.83
N ALA A 568 -12.78 21.51 21.98
CA ALA A 568 -12.46 20.22 22.58
C ALA A 568 -13.16 19.02 21.90
N ARG A 569 -13.55 19.16 20.63
CA ARG A 569 -14.08 18.08 19.77
C ARG A 569 -12.96 17.19 19.21
N SER A 570 -11.71 17.65 19.24
CA SER A 570 -10.52 16.90 18.80
C SER A 570 -9.31 17.15 19.70
N SER A 571 -8.36 16.22 19.70
CA SER A 571 -7.05 16.44 20.32
C SER A 571 -6.15 17.24 19.37
N GLY A 572 -5.43 18.22 19.91
CA GLY A 572 -4.58 19.10 19.10
C GLY A 572 -3.34 18.42 18.53
N GLN A 573 -2.98 17.22 19.01
CA GLN A 573 -1.82 16.46 18.52
C GLN A 573 -1.86 16.18 17.02
N SER A 574 -3.04 15.80 16.52
CA SER A 574 -3.23 15.51 15.09
C SER A 574 -3.09 16.79 14.27
N TRP A 575 -3.86 17.82 14.62
CA TRP A 575 -3.82 19.14 14.00
C TRP A 575 -2.41 19.75 13.99
N GLY A 576 -1.69 19.69 15.11
CA GLY A 576 -0.32 20.18 15.25
C GLY A 576 0.63 19.59 14.19
N ARG A 577 0.53 18.29 13.92
CA ARG A 577 1.35 17.58 12.90
C ARG A 577 0.93 17.89 11.47
N TYR A 578 -0.32 18.27 11.24
CA TYR A 578 -0.82 18.66 9.92
C TYR A 578 -0.50 20.12 9.56
N GLY A 579 0.15 20.86 10.46
CA GLY A 579 0.59 22.24 10.25
C GLY A 579 0.10 23.21 11.34
N GLY A 580 -0.75 22.74 12.26
CA GLY A 580 -1.26 23.53 13.39
C GLY A 580 -0.18 24.15 14.28
N ALA A 581 1.02 23.55 14.35
CA ALA A 581 2.15 24.12 15.09
C ALA A 581 2.54 25.52 14.60
N THR A 582 2.50 25.74 13.28
CA THR A 582 2.78 27.07 12.70
C THR A 582 1.67 28.07 12.97
N THR A 583 0.41 27.62 13.04
CA THR A 583 -0.72 28.46 13.45
C THR A 583 -0.60 28.86 14.92
N LEU A 584 -0.31 27.91 15.82
CA LEU A 584 -0.01 28.20 17.22
C LEU A 584 1.09 29.27 17.35
N ALA A 585 2.20 29.07 16.64
CA ALA A 585 3.31 30.02 16.64
C ALA A 585 2.90 31.42 16.14
N SER A 586 2.05 31.50 15.11
CA SER A 586 1.56 32.79 14.58
C SER A 586 0.69 33.58 15.57
N TYR A 587 0.05 32.89 16.53
CA TYR A 587 -0.69 33.48 17.65
C TYR A 587 0.16 33.65 18.93
N GLY A 588 1.47 33.36 18.87
CA GLY A 588 2.36 33.45 20.03
C GLY A 588 2.22 32.31 21.04
N VAL A 589 1.61 31.19 20.65
CA VAL A 589 1.43 30.01 21.50
C VAL A 589 2.46 28.95 21.15
N ALA A 590 3.11 28.39 22.17
CA ALA A 590 4.05 27.30 21.97
C ALA A 590 3.32 25.98 21.69
N THR A 591 3.90 25.16 20.79
CA THR A 591 3.44 23.78 20.59
C THR A 591 3.91 22.93 21.78
N PRO A 592 3.02 22.16 22.44
CA PRO A 592 3.40 21.37 23.60
C PRO A 592 4.22 20.15 23.19
N GLU A 593 5.22 19.81 23.99
CA GLU A 593 6.09 18.65 23.76
C GLU A 593 5.44 17.33 24.16
N THR A 594 4.46 17.37 25.08
CA THR A 594 3.77 16.19 25.62
C THR A 594 2.32 16.10 25.17
N PRO A 595 1.75 14.88 25.09
CA PRO A 595 0.34 14.64 24.82
C PRO A 595 -0.63 15.44 25.72
N GLU A 596 -0.34 15.51 27.01
CA GLU A 596 -1.15 16.14 28.04
C GLU A 596 -1.10 17.68 27.95
N GLY A 597 -0.01 18.23 27.40
CA GLY A 597 0.15 19.67 27.26
C GLY A 597 -0.84 20.32 26.27
N TRP A 598 -1.47 19.52 25.41
CA TRP A 598 -2.45 20.02 24.43
C TRP A 598 -3.69 20.63 25.04
N ASP A 599 -4.09 20.21 26.24
CA ASP A 599 -5.24 20.79 26.93
C ASP A 599 -4.91 22.21 27.43
N VAL A 600 -3.69 22.40 27.95
CA VAL A 600 -3.19 23.72 28.36
C VAL A 600 -2.99 24.63 27.15
N THR A 601 -2.39 24.12 26.08
CA THR A 601 -2.22 24.84 24.82
C THR A 601 -3.56 25.27 24.22
N ARG A 602 -4.62 24.46 24.36
CA ARG A 602 -5.97 24.84 23.91
C ARG A 602 -6.47 26.09 24.63
N GLU A 603 -6.36 26.12 25.97
CA GLU A 603 -6.81 27.26 26.76
C GLU A 603 -5.95 28.51 26.49
N GLN A 604 -4.63 28.34 26.32
CA GLN A 604 -3.75 29.42 25.91
C GLN A 604 -4.15 29.99 24.54
N LEU A 605 -4.42 29.11 23.56
CA LEU A 605 -4.84 29.53 22.23
C LEU A 605 -6.21 30.24 22.27
N ARG A 606 -7.19 29.67 22.99
CA ARG A 606 -8.51 30.31 23.20
C ARG A 606 -8.39 31.72 23.77
N ALA A 607 -7.44 31.94 24.68
CA ALA A 607 -7.24 33.23 25.32
C ALA A 607 -6.62 34.30 24.40
N VAL A 608 -5.85 33.89 23.39
CA VAL A 608 -5.12 34.83 22.50
C VAL A 608 -5.73 34.99 21.12
N VAL A 609 -6.56 34.04 20.64
CA VAL A 609 -7.26 34.17 19.36
C VAL A 609 -8.25 35.34 19.45
N PRO A 610 -8.15 36.36 18.57
CA PRO A 610 -9.09 37.47 18.56
C PRO A 610 -10.53 37.01 18.31
N ALA A 611 -11.50 37.63 18.99
CA ALA A 611 -12.92 37.31 18.82
C ALA A 611 -13.40 37.44 17.36
N ALA A 612 -12.83 38.39 16.61
CA ALA A 612 -13.11 38.57 15.18
C ALA A 612 -12.64 37.36 14.35
N HIS A 613 -11.50 36.75 14.70
CA HIS A 613 -10.99 35.56 14.01
C HIS A 613 -11.88 34.35 14.28
N ASP A 614 -12.19 34.09 15.54
CA ASP A 614 -13.07 32.97 15.92
C ASP A 614 -14.46 33.10 15.28
N THR A 615 -15.05 34.30 15.33
CA THR A 615 -16.34 34.57 14.69
C THR A 615 -16.29 34.34 13.18
N TRP A 616 -15.22 34.79 12.52
CA TRP A 616 -15.06 34.62 11.09
C TRP A 616 -14.89 33.15 10.69
N LEU A 617 -14.00 32.42 11.36
CA LEU A 617 -13.75 31.00 11.11
C LEU A 617 -15.02 30.15 11.25
N ARG A 618 -15.85 30.46 12.27
CA ARG A 618 -17.13 29.77 12.51
C ARG A 618 -18.24 30.18 11.54
N GLY A 619 -18.08 31.30 10.84
CA GLY A 619 -19.05 31.84 9.88
C GLY A 619 -18.72 31.54 8.42
N LEU A 620 -17.73 30.70 8.12
CA LEU A 620 -17.32 30.36 6.76
C LEU A 620 -18.40 29.53 6.04
N ASP A 621 -18.66 29.86 4.77
CA ASP A 621 -19.60 29.11 3.93
C ASP A 621 -19.03 27.71 3.62
N HIS A 622 -19.85 26.67 3.55
CA HIS A 622 -19.35 25.34 3.15
C HIS A 622 -19.07 25.25 1.65
N TYR A 623 -19.83 26.00 0.86
CA TYR A 623 -19.67 26.17 -0.57
C TYR A 623 -20.41 27.46 -1.00
N ILE A 624 -20.06 27.99 -2.17
CA ILE A 624 -20.71 29.16 -2.77
C ILE A 624 -21.12 28.80 -4.20
N VAL A 625 -22.34 29.15 -4.61
CA VAL A 625 -22.82 28.99 -5.99
C VAL A 625 -23.01 30.37 -6.60
N GLN A 626 -22.49 30.56 -7.81
CA GLN A 626 -22.65 31.80 -8.58
C GLN A 626 -22.71 31.46 -10.08
N GLY A 627 -23.81 31.81 -10.75
CA GLY A 627 -24.05 31.37 -12.13
C GLY A 627 -24.03 29.84 -12.22
N ARG A 628 -23.20 29.29 -13.12
CA ARG A 628 -22.93 27.85 -13.25
C ARG A 628 -21.59 27.44 -12.64
N LEU A 629 -21.12 28.17 -11.64
CA LEU A 629 -19.92 27.86 -10.85
C LEU A 629 -20.32 27.44 -9.44
N ILE A 630 -19.59 26.46 -8.90
CA ILE A 630 -19.62 26.14 -7.47
C ILE A 630 -18.20 26.16 -6.93
N PHE A 631 -18.00 26.92 -5.86
CA PHE A 631 -16.75 27.02 -5.12
C PHE A 631 -16.86 26.19 -3.86
N VAL A 632 -15.96 25.23 -3.69
CA VAL A 632 -15.97 24.27 -2.58
C VAL A 632 -14.51 23.93 -2.23
N HIS A 633 -14.22 23.63 -0.97
CA HIS A 633 -12.83 23.39 -0.57
C HIS A 633 -12.21 22.15 -1.22
N ALA A 634 -12.72 20.94 -0.94
CA ALA A 634 -12.13 19.70 -1.47
C ALA A 634 -12.81 19.18 -2.74
N GLY A 635 -14.15 19.17 -2.75
CA GLY A 635 -14.93 18.64 -3.86
C GLY A 635 -16.32 18.17 -3.44
N LEU A 636 -17.03 17.51 -4.36
CA LEU A 636 -18.36 16.97 -4.13
C LEU A 636 -18.37 15.48 -4.43
N ARG A 637 -19.12 14.69 -3.64
CA ARG A 637 -19.30 13.27 -3.90
C ARG A 637 -20.09 13.08 -5.20
N PRO A 638 -19.55 12.39 -6.22
CA PRO A 638 -20.26 12.17 -7.48
C PRO A 638 -21.58 11.41 -7.29
N GLY A 639 -22.61 11.79 -8.06
CA GLY A 639 -23.94 11.17 -8.00
C GLY A 639 -24.76 11.52 -6.76
N VAL A 640 -24.28 12.42 -5.90
CA VAL A 640 -25.01 12.91 -4.73
C VAL A 640 -25.44 14.37 -4.95
N PRO A 641 -26.73 14.71 -4.83
CA PRO A 641 -27.19 16.11 -4.92
C PRO A 641 -26.48 17.02 -3.92
N LEU A 642 -26.27 18.28 -4.28
CA LEU A 642 -25.48 19.27 -3.50
C LEU A 642 -25.98 19.40 -2.04
N GLU A 643 -27.29 19.39 -1.85
CA GLU A 643 -28.01 19.54 -0.59
C GLU A 643 -27.88 18.31 0.32
N LYS A 644 -27.42 17.19 -0.26
CA LYS A 644 -27.21 15.91 0.43
C LYS A 644 -25.72 15.58 0.60
N GLN A 645 -24.83 16.50 0.21
CA GLN A 645 -23.40 16.34 0.41
C GLN A 645 -23.09 16.33 1.90
N ARG A 646 -22.19 15.44 2.32
CA ARG A 646 -21.76 15.34 3.72
C ARG A 646 -20.59 16.30 3.94
N MET A 647 -20.51 16.88 5.14
CA MET A 647 -19.41 17.78 5.51
C MET A 647 -18.04 17.15 5.28
N LYS A 648 -17.90 15.89 5.67
CA LYS A 648 -16.66 15.13 5.47
C LYS A 648 -16.25 15.08 3.99
N ASP A 649 -17.20 14.99 3.06
CA ASP A 649 -16.88 14.95 1.64
C ASP A 649 -16.48 16.36 1.15
N ILE A 650 -17.26 17.39 1.50
CA ILE A 650 -16.96 18.80 1.18
C ILE A 650 -15.53 19.22 1.59
N LEU A 651 -15.09 18.75 2.76
CA LEU A 651 -13.80 19.15 3.35
C LEU A 651 -12.64 18.20 3.05
N TYR A 652 -12.87 16.91 2.76
CA TYR A 652 -11.79 15.91 2.71
C TYR A 652 -11.81 14.98 1.49
N ILE A 653 -12.78 15.08 0.58
CA ILE A 653 -12.85 14.15 -0.56
C ILE A 653 -11.65 14.33 -1.50
N ARG A 654 -11.09 13.22 -1.98
CA ARG A 654 -9.94 13.22 -2.91
C ARG A 654 -10.20 12.30 -4.08
N GLU A 655 -9.63 11.10 -4.07
CA GLU A 655 -9.62 10.18 -5.21
C GLU A 655 -11.02 9.84 -5.74
N GLU A 656 -12.04 9.70 -4.86
CA GLU A 656 -13.41 9.42 -5.33
C GLU A 656 -14.00 10.57 -6.16
N PHE A 657 -13.59 11.81 -5.90
CA PHE A 657 -13.99 12.99 -6.65
C PHE A 657 -13.06 13.25 -7.85
N LEU A 658 -11.75 13.19 -7.64
CA LEU A 658 -10.75 13.48 -8.67
C LEU A 658 -10.72 12.41 -9.77
N GLY A 659 -10.95 11.15 -9.42
CA GLY A 659 -10.94 10.02 -10.36
C GLY A 659 -12.25 9.77 -11.10
N THR A 660 -13.31 10.50 -10.77
CA THR A 660 -14.64 10.31 -11.38
C THR A 660 -14.96 11.50 -12.30
N PRO A 661 -15.43 11.27 -13.53
CA PRO A 661 -15.94 12.35 -14.38
C PRO A 661 -17.05 13.12 -13.67
N VAL A 662 -16.99 14.44 -13.70
CA VAL A 662 -18.00 15.30 -13.12
C VAL A 662 -19.13 15.48 -14.14
N ASP A 663 -20.22 14.73 -13.96
CA ASP A 663 -21.47 14.92 -14.69
C ASP A 663 -22.34 15.93 -13.92
N SER A 664 -21.94 17.19 -13.98
CA SER A 664 -22.61 18.31 -13.32
C SER A 664 -22.79 19.43 -14.31
N ASP A 665 -23.95 20.06 -14.24
CA ASP A 665 -24.23 21.31 -14.93
C ASP A 665 -23.34 22.48 -14.44
N LEU A 666 -22.76 22.33 -13.25
CA LEU A 666 -21.87 23.30 -12.62
C LEU A 666 -20.40 22.94 -12.84
N LEU A 667 -19.56 23.95 -13.11
CA LEU A 667 -18.12 23.84 -13.01
C LEU A 667 -17.69 23.93 -11.54
N ILE A 668 -17.06 22.87 -11.04
CA ILE A 668 -16.59 22.79 -9.65
C ILE A 668 -15.19 23.39 -9.54
N VAL A 669 -15.07 24.48 -8.78
CA VAL A 669 -13.82 25.19 -8.50
C VAL A 669 -13.39 24.86 -7.07
N HIS A 670 -12.21 24.26 -6.90
CA HIS A 670 -11.78 23.73 -5.61
C HIS A 670 -10.27 23.83 -5.35
N GLY A 671 -9.84 23.38 -4.17
CA GLY A 671 -8.47 23.34 -3.69
C GLY A 671 -8.09 21.97 -3.09
N HIS A 672 -7.46 21.97 -1.91
CA HIS A 672 -7.22 20.83 -1.01
C HIS A 672 -6.18 19.78 -1.44
N THR A 673 -6.13 19.43 -2.73
CA THR A 673 -5.20 18.41 -3.24
C THR A 673 -4.11 19.07 -4.09
N PRO A 674 -2.94 19.36 -3.49
CA PRO A 674 -1.95 20.25 -4.10
C PRO A 674 -1.25 19.63 -5.31
N GLN A 675 -0.93 20.49 -6.27
CA GLN A 675 -0.02 20.22 -7.39
C GLN A 675 0.96 21.37 -7.57
N ASP A 676 1.89 21.25 -8.52
CA ASP A 676 2.79 22.36 -8.86
C ASP A 676 2.08 23.54 -9.55
N GLN A 677 0.91 23.31 -10.15
CA GLN A 677 0.11 24.29 -10.89
C GLN A 677 -1.38 23.96 -10.82
N ALA A 678 -2.24 24.94 -11.13
CA ALA A 678 -3.66 24.70 -11.33
C ALA A 678 -3.90 23.61 -12.38
N TYR A 679 -4.84 22.70 -12.08
CA TYR A 679 -5.11 21.51 -12.87
C TYR A 679 -6.60 21.17 -12.84
N GLY A 680 -7.07 20.33 -13.76
CA GLY A 680 -8.46 19.91 -13.74
C GLY A 680 -8.82 18.95 -14.86
N ALA A 681 -10.09 18.56 -14.87
CA ALA A 681 -10.70 17.62 -15.79
C ALA A 681 -12.08 18.18 -16.22
N PRO A 682 -12.81 17.56 -17.16
CA PRO A 682 -14.14 18.06 -17.53
C PRO A 682 -15.02 18.28 -16.28
N GLY A 683 -15.59 19.47 -16.16
CA GLY A 683 -16.47 19.85 -15.05
C GLY A 683 -15.79 20.23 -13.73
N ARG A 684 -14.44 20.23 -13.62
CA ARG A 684 -13.74 20.70 -12.41
C ARG A 684 -12.38 21.36 -12.66
N ILE A 685 -12.03 22.30 -11.78
CA ILE A 685 -10.73 22.96 -11.71
C ILE A 685 -10.24 23.05 -10.26
N CYS A 686 -9.02 22.59 -10.02
CA CYS A 686 -8.30 22.73 -8.77
C CYS A 686 -7.28 23.87 -8.86
N LEU A 687 -7.29 24.76 -7.88
CA LEU A 687 -6.40 25.92 -7.79
C LEU A 687 -5.34 25.79 -6.69
N ASP A 688 -5.31 24.67 -5.98
CA ASP A 688 -4.25 24.38 -5.01
C ASP A 688 -2.93 24.06 -5.73
N SER A 689 -2.10 25.09 -5.88
CA SER A 689 -0.73 24.98 -6.38
C SER A 689 0.31 24.78 -5.28
N GLY A 690 -0.11 24.34 -4.08
CA GLY A 690 0.75 24.06 -2.95
C GLY A 690 1.53 25.28 -2.47
N ALA A 691 0.87 26.43 -2.30
CA ALA A 691 1.52 27.74 -2.08
C ALA A 691 2.59 27.74 -0.97
N TYR A 692 2.32 27.06 0.15
CA TYR A 692 3.27 26.94 1.26
C TYR A 692 4.58 26.24 0.85
N ALA A 693 4.52 25.28 -0.07
CA ALA A 693 5.65 24.45 -0.50
C ALA A 693 6.31 24.95 -1.79
N THR A 694 5.53 25.37 -2.79
CA THR A 694 6.02 25.77 -4.11
C THR A 694 6.41 27.24 -4.18
N GLY A 695 5.91 28.06 -3.25
CA GLY A 695 6.01 29.51 -3.33
C GLY A 695 5.18 30.11 -4.47
N VAL A 696 4.18 29.38 -4.99
CA VAL A 696 3.24 29.82 -6.02
C VAL A 696 1.83 29.71 -5.49
N LEU A 697 1.12 30.82 -5.40
CA LEU A 697 -0.32 30.86 -5.17
C LEU A 697 -1.02 31.07 -6.51
N SER A 698 -2.01 30.22 -6.82
CA SER A 698 -2.76 30.28 -8.06
C SER A 698 -4.17 30.84 -7.85
N ALA A 699 -4.67 31.53 -8.86
CA ALA A 699 -6.05 31.95 -8.98
C ALA A 699 -6.60 31.73 -10.38
N ALA A 700 -7.92 31.68 -10.50
CA ALA A 700 -8.63 31.70 -11.78
C ALA A 700 -9.58 32.89 -11.82
N ARG A 701 -9.57 33.60 -12.95
CA ARG A 701 -10.48 34.68 -13.30
C ARG A 701 -11.57 34.15 -14.23
N PHE A 702 -12.81 34.47 -13.90
CA PHE A 702 -14.03 34.14 -14.63
C PHE A 702 -14.80 35.43 -14.92
N ASP A 703 -15.08 35.71 -16.19
CA ASP A 703 -15.71 36.96 -16.64
C ASP A 703 -16.76 36.73 -17.74
N GLY A 704 -17.22 35.47 -17.91
CA GLY A 704 -18.05 35.04 -19.03
C GLY A 704 -17.25 34.70 -20.30
N GLY A 705 -15.95 34.99 -20.34
CA GLY A 705 -15.02 34.52 -21.36
C GLY A 705 -14.23 33.26 -20.95
N PRO A 706 -13.20 32.89 -21.73
CA PRO A 706 -12.32 31.77 -21.37
C PRO A 706 -11.63 32.01 -20.04
N ILE A 707 -11.54 30.97 -19.21
CA ILE A 707 -10.88 31.04 -17.89
C ILE A 707 -9.45 31.56 -18.04
N LYS A 708 -9.05 32.56 -17.24
CA LYS A 708 -7.66 33.03 -17.17
C LYS A 708 -7.02 32.62 -15.86
N LEU A 709 -5.87 31.97 -15.90
CA LEU A 709 -5.09 31.63 -14.71
C LEU A 709 -4.14 32.78 -14.34
N LEU A 710 -4.09 33.08 -13.05
CA LEU A 710 -3.21 34.07 -12.44
C LEU A 710 -2.34 33.39 -11.38
N THR A 711 -1.14 33.90 -11.17
CA THR A 711 -0.22 33.39 -10.13
C THR A 711 0.35 34.52 -9.28
N SER A 712 0.90 34.21 -8.12
CA SER A 712 1.68 35.18 -7.33
C SER A 712 3.06 35.51 -7.93
N ARG A 713 3.46 34.79 -8.99
CA ARG A 713 4.72 34.98 -9.75
C ARG A 713 4.52 35.76 -11.04
#